data_AF-L7JFY3-F1
#
_entry.id   AF-L7JFY3-F1
#
_cell.length_a   1.000
_cell.length_b   1.000
_cell.length_c   1.000
_cell.angle_alpha   90.00
_cell.angle_beta   90.00
_cell.angle_gamma   90.00
#
_symmetry.space_group_name_H-M   'P 1'
#
loop_
_entity.id
_entity.type
_entity.pdbx_description
1 polymer ?
#
loop_
_entity_poly.entity_id
_entity_poly.type
_entity_poly.pdbx_seq_one_letter_code
_entity_poly.pdbx_strand_id
1 'polypeptide(L)'
;MDAATASHTQSVRDKYNQERDKRYHPDGLKQYIVDLAASSTYARYQADPWRCESSTSQSSSSSSSSSSSSSNSNSNSSPRQPALRDGDSCTVLIVGAGFGGILFAANLVKAGMDPAHIRLVDTAMGFGGTWYWNRYPGLHCDVESYIYMPLLEDTGYVPRHKYSAGPELRDHAQRIAVHFGLADKAQFGTRVDEMRWNEQHRQWVARLVLVDDHHHQTPLTVRSRFVMTAYGIGHYPKLPAVPGLDAFRGSAFHTSRWDYSVTGGSEAKPDLTLLRDKRVGIVGTGATAVQAIPHLARWAKDLYVFQRTPSSVGPRNNRPTDASRWARDVATHQGWQTERAENFNAFLANDTPRPAVDLVDDEWTRLPSYSALIGSAADLGAGREGVERYVAALEEMDLPQQEARRSWVDGIVRDAATAENLKAWYPSWCKRPCFSDDYLQAFNRPNVHLVPTGPRGIDEVSGSRVAVGADHYELDVLIFATGFRPPTSGSPAERSRIKVYGRDGRDMDDKWAAGVSTLHGMLSRGFPNFFFPGPNQMGAAPNGTYQRDRIGEHFAYIITAAAAAAKQPCGEFDVVIEPTAESEEDWSAQTASHAARLTAMVSCTPNYMITPEEQEAAAKGRREGLAKKARGALWGRGSSSSSRSRLENLVRVFRFCMGATNEPFQVITETATKIFLPPRYAEEIKDVKELSFTQALAKELFAGYSGFEPIAAIADDANIIQTVARLNITTSLSTHIIPPSPYSRYDNNNSAQKDHWQEIPVKSFTRTLAARLSARVFVGPSLCSDKAWLAVSAGYAAQCHVASFKLQAWPRPLRRLVNWFLPECRALRSMVREARRILRPIVAERQGKPREDTISWLQTALRATSLTRYTVADFQLGLSLAAIHTTTELLTHALLDIVAAGPELIDDLRKEVVDVFGESSPDGAVFTKTRLYNMRLLDSAIKESQRVHTARLGTSDPSSLVWN
;
A
#
# COMPACT_ATOMS: atom_id res chain seq x y z
N MET A 1 1.54 28.46 -16.48
CA MET A 1 0.15 28.85 -16.21
C MET A 1 0.02 30.34 -16.43
N ASP A 2 -0.90 30.78 -17.28
CA ASP A 2 -1.21 32.19 -17.43
C ASP A 2 -2.03 32.70 -16.24
N ALA A 3 -1.93 34.00 -15.91
CA ALA A 3 -2.51 34.59 -14.70
C ALA A 3 -4.02 34.32 -14.52
N ALA A 4 -4.78 34.24 -15.61
CA ALA A 4 -6.20 33.91 -15.59
C ALA A 4 -6.48 32.46 -15.12
N THR A 5 -5.63 31.51 -15.52
CA THR A 5 -5.77 30.09 -15.11
C THR A 5 -5.46 29.91 -13.62
N ALA A 6 -4.44 30.61 -13.12
CA ALA A 6 -4.09 30.62 -11.71
C ALA A 6 -5.21 31.22 -10.84
N SER A 7 -5.80 32.34 -11.30
CA SER A 7 -6.94 32.98 -10.63
C SER A 7 -8.18 32.07 -10.55
N HIS A 8 -8.52 31.38 -11.65
CA HIS A 8 -9.63 30.44 -11.68
C HIS A 8 -9.40 29.24 -10.75
N THR A 9 -8.20 28.65 -10.77
CA THR A 9 -7.83 27.53 -9.89
C THR A 9 -7.97 27.91 -8.41
N GLN A 10 -7.56 29.13 -8.05
CA GLN A 10 -7.72 29.62 -6.67
C GLN A 10 -9.19 29.78 -6.27
N SER A 11 -10.02 30.34 -7.16
CA SER A 11 -11.47 30.45 -6.92
C SER A 11 -12.14 29.10 -6.67
N VAL A 12 -11.76 28.06 -7.43
CA VAL A 12 -12.27 26.70 -7.23
C VAL A 12 -11.81 26.12 -5.89
N ARG A 13 -10.55 26.34 -5.49
CA ARG A 13 -10.05 25.94 -4.16
C ARG A 13 -10.82 26.60 -3.03
N ASP A 14 -11.10 27.90 -3.14
CA ASP A 14 -11.84 28.64 -2.14
C ASP A 14 -13.28 28.09 -2.03
N LYS A 15 -13.89 27.74 -3.16
CA LYS A 15 -15.20 27.08 -3.17
C LYS A 15 -15.15 25.68 -2.55
N TYR A 16 -14.13 24.87 -2.83
CA TYR A 16 -13.93 23.57 -2.18
C TYR A 16 -13.80 23.70 -0.66
N ASN A 17 -13.02 24.70 -0.19
CA ASN A 17 -12.87 24.97 1.24
C ASN A 17 -14.20 25.40 1.88
N GLN A 18 -14.93 26.32 1.25
CA GLN A 18 -16.26 26.75 1.72
C GLN A 18 -17.22 25.56 1.87
N GLU A 19 -17.23 24.67 0.88
CA GLU A 19 -18.11 23.50 0.85
C GLU A 19 -17.66 22.41 1.85
N ARG A 20 -16.36 22.27 2.11
CA ARG A 20 -15.83 21.44 3.20
C ARG A 20 -16.28 21.99 4.55
N ASP A 21 -15.99 23.25 4.81
CA ASP A 21 -16.18 23.88 6.12
C ASP A 21 -17.67 23.94 6.48
N LYS A 22 -18.53 24.16 5.47
CA LYS A 22 -19.98 24.01 5.62
C LYS A 22 -20.32 22.67 6.26
N ARG A 23 -19.74 21.56 5.82
CA ARG A 23 -20.16 20.19 6.16
C ARG A 23 -19.42 19.58 7.35
N TYR A 24 -18.57 20.35 8.02
CA TYR A 24 -17.96 19.92 9.26
C TYR A 24 -19.03 19.71 10.34
N HIS A 25 -18.94 18.59 11.06
CA HIS A 25 -19.87 18.26 12.14
C HIS A 25 -19.06 17.93 13.40
N PRO A 26 -19.26 18.65 14.52
CA PRO A 26 -18.43 18.48 15.72
C PRO A 26 -18.57 17.08 16.33
N ASP A 27 -19.72 16.45 16.20
CA ASP A 27 -19.95 15.10 16.74
C ASP A 27 -19.25 13.98 15.94
N GLY A 28 -18.60 14.30 14.83
CA GLY A 28 -17.79 13.33 14.09
C GLY A 28 -18.55 12.06 13.75
N LEU A 29 -18.07 10.88 14.13
CA LEU A 29 -18.81 9.62 13.87
C LEU A 29 -20.09 9.45 14.71
N LYS A 30 -20.25 10.17 15.83
CA LYS A 30 -21.45 10.07 16.69
C LYS A 30 -22.72 10.62 16.05
N GLN A 31 -22.60 11.36 14.94
CA GLN A 31 -23.74 11.77 14.10
C GLN A 31 -24.44 10.58 13.42
N TYR A 32 -23.90 9.36 13.56
CA TYR A 32 -24.50 8.13 13.02
C TYR A 32 -24.70 7.08 14.11
N ILE A 33 -25.76 6.30 13.94
CA ILE A 33 -25.98 5.05 14.66
C ILE A 33 -25.33 3.95 13.82
N VAL A 34 -24.22 3.40 14.31
CA VAL A 34 -23.36 2.46 13.55
C VAL A 34 -23.48 1.00 13.97
N ASP A 35 -23.99 0.73 15.18
CA ASP A 35 -24.21 -0.65 15.67
C ASP A 35 -25.70 -0.99 15.76
N LEU A 36 -26.32 -1.13 14.59
CA LEU A 36 -27.77 -1.37 14.50
C LEU A 36 -28.18 -2.70 15.14
N ALA A 37 -27.35 -3.74 15.02
CA ALA A 37 -27.65 -5.07 15.56
C ALA A 37 -27.69 -5.12 17.09
N ALA A 38 -26.91 -4.30 17.78
CA ALA A 38 -26.92 -4.23 19.24
C ALA A 38 -28.11 -3.42 19.81
N SER A 39 -28.82 -2.68 18.95
CA SER A 39 -29.96 -1.86 19.35
C SER A 39 -31.27 -2.61 19.15
N SER A 40 -32.03 -2.84 20.22
CA SER A 40 -33.40 -3.38 20.14
C SER A 40 -34.32 -2.52 19.28
N THR A 41 -34.09 -1.20 19.28
CA THR A 41 -34.85 -0.21 18.49
C THR A 41 -34.52 -0.27 16.99
N TYR A 42 -33.23 -0.42 16.64
CA TYR A 42 -32.77 -0.29 15.24
C TYR A 42 -32.35 -1.60 14.58
N ALA A 43 -32.39 -2.74 15.28
CA ALA A 43 -31.99 -4.05 14.74
C ALA A 43 -32.72 -4.43 13.44
N ARG A 44 -33.99 -4.02 13.29
CA ARG A 44 -34.80 -4.28 12.08
C ARG A 44 -34.15 -3.77 10.79
N TYR A 45 -33.36 -2.69 10.85
CA TYR A 45 -32.68 -2.11 9.68
C TYR A 45 -31.49 -2.95 9.19
N GLN A 46 -31.07 -3.96 9.95
CA GLN A 46 -29.98 -4.87 9.59
C GLN A 46 -30.46 -6.32 9.35
N ALA A 47 -31.71 -6.64 9.67
CA ALA A 47 -32.32 -7.96 9.47
C ALA A 47 -32.24 -8.42 8.01
N ASP A 48 -32.17 -9.72 7.75
CA ASP A 48 -32.03 -10.30 6.42
C ASP A 48 -33.40 -10.47 5.73
N PRO A 49 -33.74 -9.66 4.72
CA PRO A 49 -35.01 -9.80 4.02
C PRO A 49 -35.02 -10.98 3.02
N TRP A 50 -33.87 -11.61 2.74
CA TRP A 50 -33.73 -12.62 1.69
C TRP A 50 -33.79 -14.07 2.20
N ARG A 51 -33.83 -14.28 3.52
CA ARG A 51 -33.77 -15.61 4.15
C ARG A 51 -34.86 -16.56 3.63
N CYS A 52 -36.10 -16.08 3.47
CA CYS A 52 -37.25 -16.88 3.03
C CYS A 52 -37.27 -17.20 1.52
N GLU A 53 -36.48 -16.53 0.67
CA GLU A 53 -36.48 -16.79 -0.79
C GLU A 53 -35.64 -18.04 -1.18
N SER A 54 -34.81 -18.53 -0.26
CA SER A 54 -33.85 -19.61 -0.53
C SER A 54 -34.48 -21.01 -0.64
N SER A 55 -35.73 -21.19 -0.16
CA SER A 55 -36.48 -22.44 -0.27
C SER A 55 -37.23 -22.61 -1.60
N THR A 56 -37.44 -21.53 -2.37
CA THR A 56 -38.51 -21.49 -3.39
C THR A 56 -38.03 -21.20 -4.81
N SER A 57 -36.73 -20.97 -5.05
CA SER A 57 -36.21 -20.47 -6.33
C SER A 57 -35.47 -21.50 -7.21
N GLN A 58 -35.49 -22.80 -6.88
CA GLN A 58 -34.92 -23.85 -7.75
C GLN A 58 -35.95 -24.64 -8.58
N SER A 59 -37.25 -24.29 -8.56
CA SER A 59 -38.30 -25.11 -9.21
C SER A 59 -39.11 -24.45 -10.33
N SER A 60 -38.65 -23.37 -10.97
CA SER A 60 -39.43 -22.79 -12.08
C SER A 60 -38.60 -22.07 -13.15
N SER A 61 -38.01 -22.85 -14.06
CA SER A 61 -37.83 -22.44 -15.46
C SER A 61 -37.54 -23.65 -16.35
N SER A 62 -38.57 -24.36 -16.79
CA SER A 62 -38.48 -25.26 -17.94
C SER A 62 -39.79 -25.23 -18.73
N SER A 63 -39.80 -24.48 -19.83
CA SER A 63 -40.80 -24.61 -20.88
C SER A 63 -40.13 -24.99 -22.20
N SER A 64 -40.39 -26.23 -22.61
CA SER A 64 -40.51 -26.77 -23.96
C SER A 64 -39.36 -26.63 -24.96
N SER A 65 -38.60 -27.74 -25.12
CA SER A 65 -38.38 -28.35 -26.43
C SER A 65 -38.00 -29.83 -26.28
N SER A 66 -38.60 -30.65 -27.13
CA SER A 66 -38.57 -32.11 -27.14
C SER A 66 -37.43 -32.66 -27.98
N SER A 67 -36.58 -33.51 -27.40
CA SER A 67 -36.08 -34.74 -28.04
C SER A 67 -35.26 -35.59 -27.05
N SER A 68 -35.43 -36.90 -27.20
CA SER A 68 -35.02 -38.00 -26.35
C SER A 68 -33.51 -38.26 -26.28
N SER A 69 -32.98 -38.49 -25.08
CA SER A 69 -32.13 -39.67 -24.78
C SER A 69 -31.77 -39.72 -23.29
N SER A 70 -31.89 -40.93 -22.74
CA SER A 70 -31.90 -41.27 -21.33
C SER A 70 -30.49 -41.35 -20.72
N SER A 71 -30.27 -40.77 -19.54
CA SER A 71 -29.46 -41.40 -18.48
C SER A 71 -29.70 -40.71 -17.12
N ASN A 72 -29.87 -41.55 -16.10
CA ASN A 72 -30.34 -41.25 -14.75
C ASN A 72 -29.50 -40.20 -13.99
N SER A 73 -30.17 -39.25 -13.33
CA SER A 73 -29.70 -38.70 -12.07
C SER A 73 -30.87 -38.57 -11.08
N ASN A 74 -30.75 -39.31 -9.97
CA ASN A 74 -31.71 -39.32 -8.87
C ASN A 74 -31.79 -37.93 -8.22
N SER A 75 -32.91 -37.25 -8.39
CA SER A 75 -33.30 -36.07 -7.62
C SER A 75 -33.93 -36.49 -6.29
N ASN A 76 -33.09 -36.70 -5.26
CA ASN A 76 -33.58 -36.77 -3.88
C ASN A 76 -33.40 -35.41 -3.20
N SER A 77 -34.53 -34.78 -2.93
CA SER A 77 -34.74 -33.61 -2.06
C SER A 77 -34.43 -33.94 -0.59
N SER A 78 -33.17 -34.22 -0.28
CA SER A 78 -32.71 -34.26 1.11
C SER A 78 -32.56 -32.84 1.66
N PRO A 79 -32.90 -32.58 2.95
CA PRO A 79 -32.50 -31.35 3.62
C PRO A 79 -30.99 -31.18 3.46
N ARG A 80 -30.51 -29.99 3.06
CA ARG A 80 -29.07 -29.72 2.96
C ARG A 80 -28.46 -30.06 4.32
N GLN A 81 -27.64 -31.11 4.38
CA GLN A 81 -26.92 -31.43 5.60
C GLN A 81 -26.03 -30.24 5.96
N PRO A 82 -25.94 -29.85 7.25
CA PRO A 82 -25.07 -28.76 7.66
C PRO A 82 -23.61 -29.12 7.32
N ALA A 83 -22.89 -28.15 6.74
CA ALA A 83 -21.49 -28.31 6.35
C ALA A 83 -20.54 -28.35 7.56
N LEU A 84 -21.03 -27.92 8.73
CA LEU A 84 -20.33 -27.94 10.00
C LEU A 84 -21.24 -28.48 11.11
N ARG A 85 -20.67 -29.29 12.00
CA ARG A 85 -21.27 -29.79 13.24
C ARG A 85 -20.47 -29.33 14.46
N ASP A 86 -21.06 -29.39 15.63
CA ASP A 86 -20.35 -29.06 16.87
C ASP A 86 -19.18 -30.02 17.08
N GLY A 87 -18.01 -29.46 17.39
CA GLY A 87 -16.76 -30.20 17.58
C GLY A 87 -15.95 -30.45 16.31
N ASP A 88 -16.47 -30.11 15.11
CA ASP A 88 -15.77 -30.31 13.84
C ASP A 88 -14.41 -29.60 13.79
N SER A 89 -13.53 -30.11 12.92
CA SER A 89 -12.24 -29.50 12.60
C SER A 89 -12.06 -29.34 11.10
N CYS A 90 -11.53 -28.20 10.67
CA CYS A 90 -11.07 -27.99 9.30
C CYS A 90 -9.63 -27.48 9.28
N THR A 91 -9.00 -27.49 8.11
CA THR A 91 -7.65 -26.91 7.97
C THR A 91 -7.75 -25.39 7.90
N VAL A 92 -8.59 -24.86 7.01
CA VAL A 92 -8.77 -23.42 6.81
C VAL A 92 -10.23 -23.04 7.06
N LEU A 93 -10.45 -22.13 8.00
CA LEU A 93 -11.75 -21.49 8.22
C LEU A 93 -11.74 -20.09 7.61
N ILE A 94 -12.63 -19.85 6.64
CA ILE A 94 -12.80 -18.55 5.99
C ILE A 94 -14.11 -17.94 6.48
N VAL A 95 -14.04 -16.74 7.08
CA VAL A 95 -15.23 -16.03 7.57
C VAL A 95 -15.70 -15.02 6.54
N GLY A 96 -16.72 -15.39 5.77
CA GLY A 96 -17.32 -14.63 4.69
C GLY A 96 -17.37 -15.43 3.40
N ALA A 97 -18.53 -15.45 2.75
CA ALA A 97 -18.82 -16.17 1.50
C ALA A 97 -19.15 -15.20 0.33
N GLY A 98 -18.66 -13.97 0.40
CA GLY A 98 -18.62 -13.04 -0.74
C GLY A 98 -17.44 -13.31 -1.67
N PHE A 99 -17.29 -12.48 -2.71
CA PHE A 99 -16.16 -12.62 -3.66
C PHE A 99 -14.79 -12.70 -2.98
N GLY A 100 -14.56 -11.96 -1.88
CA GLY A 100 -13.29 -12.06 -1.14
C GLY A 100 -13.04 -13.46 -0.57
N GLY A 101 -14.00 -14.03 0.16
CA GLY A 101 -13.84 -15.36 0.75
C GLY A 101 -13.75 -16.47 -0.30
N ILE A 102 -14.54 -16.36 -1.39
CA ILE A 102 -14.47 -17.29 -2.51
C ILE A 102 -13.12 -17.19 -3.23
N LEU A 103 -12.58 -15.98 -3.44
CA LEU A 103 -11.25 -15.78 -4.02
C LEU A 103 -10.15 -16.38 -3.15
N PHE A 104 -10.23 -16.23 -1.82
CA PHE A 104 -9.25 -16.84 -0.90
C PHE A 104 -9.30 -18.37 -0.96
N ALA A 105 -10.50 -18.95 -1.00
CA ALA A 105 -10.67 -20.40 -1.15
C ALA A 105 -10.20 -20.89 -2.52
N ALA A 106 -10.61 -20.24 -3.61
CA ALA A 106 -10.25 -20.61 -4.98
C ALA A 106 -8.73 -20.54 -5.21
N ASN A 107 -8.05 -19.52 -4.66
CA ASN A 107 -6.59 -19.43 -4.74
C ASN A 107 -5.86 -20.54 -3.95
N LEU A 108 -6.41 -21.00 -2.82
CA LEU A 108 -5.89 -22.19 -2.14
C LEU A 108 -6.05 -23.46 -2.99
N VAL A 109 -7.21 -23.63 -3.62
CA VAL A 109 -7.49 -24.76 -4.52
C VAL A 109 -6.56 -24.74 -5.73
N LYS A 110 -6.36 -23.57 -6.35
CA LYS A 110 -5.38 -23.36 -7.44
C LYS A 110 -3.95 -23.70 -6.99
N ALA A 111 -3.61 -23.45 -5.73
CA ALA A 111 -2.32 -23.80 -5.16
C ALA A 111 -2.21 -25.28 -4.73
N GLY A 112 -3.18 -26.13 -5.08
CA GLY A 112 -3.16 -27.57 -4.87
C GLY A 112 -3.80 -28.05 -3.57
N MET A 113 -4.53 -27.20 -2.84
CA MET A 113 -5.29 -27.62 -1.66
C MET A 113 -6.59 -28.31 -2.06
N ASP A 114 -6.87 -29.48 -1.50
CA ASP A 114 -8.18 -30.13 -1.66
C ASP A 114 -9.29 -29.25 -1.03
N PRO A 115 -10.37 -28.90 -1.76
CA PRO A 115 -11.52 -28.17 -1.23
C PRO A 115 -12.11 -28.76 0.07
N ALA A 116 -11.95 -30.07 0.31
CA ALA A 116 -12.39 -30.74 1.54
C ALA A 116 -11.74 -30.18 2.82
N HIS A 117 -10.57 -29.53 2.72
CA HIS A 117 -9.86 -28.91 3.84
C HIS A 117 -10.35 -27.50 4.19
N ILE A 118 -11.20 -26.92 3.34
CA ILE A 118 -11.65 -25.53 3.45
C ILE A 118 -13.10 -25.53 3.97
N ARG A 119 -13.41 -24.61 4.89
CA ARG A 119 -14.79 -24.30 5.28
C ARG A 119 -15.01 -22.80 5.23
N LEU A 120 -16.11 -22.39 4.62
CA LEU A 120 -16.56 -21.00 4.64
C LEU A 120 -17.73 -20.85 5.59
N VAL A 121 -17.81 -19.75 6.32
CA VAL A 121 -18.97 -19.41 7.16
C VAL A 121 -19.44 -18.01 6.84
N ASP A 122 -20.75 -17.81 6.72
CA ASP A 122 -21.34 -16.48 6.51
C ASP A 122 -22.70 -16.37 7.20
N THR A 123 -23.02 -15.17 7.66
CA THR A 123 -24.34 -14.82 8.18
C THR A 123 -25.42 -14.78 7.10
N ALA A 124 -25.03 -14.57 5.84
CA ALA A 124 -25.92 -14.66 4.68
C ALA A 124 -26.42 -16.09 4.46
N MET A 125 -27.59 -16.26 3.82
CA MET A 125 -28.11 -17.57 3.42
C MET A 125 -27.58 -18.09 2.06
N GLY A 126 -26.55 -17.46 1.51
CA GLY A 126 -25.95 -17.85 0.24
C GLY A 126 -24.66 -17.10 -0.09
N PHE A 127 -24.01 -17.51 -1.18
CA PHE A 127 -22.82 -16.83 -1.69
C PHE A 127 -23.13 -15.43 -2.22
N GLY A 128 -22.11 -14.57 -2.21
CA GLY A 128 -22.15 -13.26 -2.88
C GLY A 128 -21.81 -12.07 -1.97
N GLY A 129 -21.92 -12.22 -0.65
CA GLY A 129 -21.57 -11.17 0.31
C GLY A 129 -22.33 -9.87 0.02
N THR A 130 -21.64 -8.81 -0.40
CA THR A 130 -22.26 -7.56 -0.88
C THR A 130 -23.42 -7.80 -1.86
N TRP A 131 -23.26 -8.75 -2.80
CA TRP A 131 -24.24 -9.06 -3.85
C TRP A 131 -25.36 -9.99 -3.38
N TYR A 132 -25.20 -10.63 -2.22
CA TYR A 132 -26.30 -11.29 -1.51
C TYR A 132 -27.17 -10.27 -0.80
N TRP A 133 -26.53 -9.37 -0.04
CA TRP A 133 -27.22 -8.43 0.85
C TRP A 133 -27.91 -7.29 0.11
N ASN A 134 -27.21 -6.65 -0.82
CA ASN A 134 -27.74 -5.50 -1.55
C ASN A 134 -28.50 -6.03 -2.76
N ARG A 135 -29.80 -5.73 -2.83
CA ARG A 135 -30.67 -6.05 -3.97
C ARG A 135 -31.65 -4.91 -4.26
N TYR A 136 -31.19 -3.68 -4.06
CA TYR A 136 -32.00 -2.50 -4.34
C TYR A 136 -32.14 -2.26 -5.87
N PRO A 137 -33.20 -1.58 -6.31
CA PRO A 137 -33.43 -1.26 -7.73
C PRO A 137 -32.27 -0.50 -8.37
N GLY A 138 -31.80 -0.97 -9.52
CA GLY A 138 -30.71 -0.32 -10.27
C GLY A 138 -29.30 -0.69 -9.82
N LEU A 139 -29.15 -1.64 -8.89
CA LEU A 139 -27.85 -2.11 -8.41
C LEU A 139 -26.97 -2.68 -9.54
N HIS A 140 -25.79 -2.08 -9.72
CA HIS A 140 -24.73 -2.52 -10.64
C HIS A 140 -23.34 -2.37 -10.03
N CYS A 141 -22.37 -3.16 -10.51
CA CYS A 141 -20.96 -2.87 -10.27
C CYS A 141 -20.57 -1.55 -10.97
N ASP A 142 -19.67 -0.78 -10.36
CA ASP A 142 -19.25 0.51 -10.90
C ASP A 142 -17.91 0.49 -11.63
N VAL A 143 -17.20 -0.62 -11.54
CA VAL A 143 -16.01 -0.99 -12.32
C VAL A 143 -16.47 -1.92 -13.45
N GLU A 144 -15.80 -1.88 -14.60
CA GLU A 144 -16.11 -2.76 -15.73
C GLU A 144 -16.17 -4.24 -15.30
N SER A 145 -17.25 -4.92 -15.67
CA SER A 145 -17.55 -6.31 -15.30
C SER A 145 -16.40 -7.27 -15.66
N TYR A 146 -15.68 -6.98 -16.74
CA TYR A 146 -14.58 -7.81 -17.26
C TYR A 146 -13.39 -7.90 -16.31
N ILE A 147 -13.21 -6.90 -15.44
CA ILE A 147 -12.15 -6.87 -14.42
C ILE A 147 -12.72 -6.90 -13.00
N TYR A 148 -14.02 -6.62 -12.83
CA TYR A 148 -14.68 -6.67 -11.53
C TYR A 148 -15.14 -8.08 -11.16
N MET A 149 -15.71 -8.84 -12.10
CA MET A 149 -16.14 -10.21 -11.87
C MET A 149 -14.90 -11.10 -11.81
N PRO A 150 -14.57 -11.74 -10.68
CA PRO A 150 -13.31 -12.48 -10.56
C PRO A 150 -13.35 -13.80 -11.34
N LEU A 151 -12.18 -14.32 -11.74
CA LEU A 151 -12.03 -15.69 -12.28
C LEU A 151 -12.88 -15.96 -13.54
N LEU A 152 -13.01 -14.95 -14.42
CA LEU A 152 -13.73 -15.12 -15.70
C LEU A 152 -13.01 -16.08 -16.63
N GLU A 153 -11.67 -16.06 -16.62
CA GLU A 153 -10.84 -17.00 -17.37
C GLU A 153 -11.07 -18.46 -16.92
N ASP A 154 -11.07 -18.71 -15.61
CA ASP A 154 -11.27 -20.05 -15.07
C ASP A 154 -12.68 -20.59 -15.35
N THR A 155 -13.70 -19.74 -15.14
CA THR A 155 -15.09 -20.14 -15.29
C THR A 155 -15.60 -20.14 -16.73
N GLY A 156 -14.87 -19.50 -17.66
CA GLY A 156 -15.29 -19.29 -19.05
C GLY A 156 -16.52 -18.39 -19.20
N TYR A 157 -16.96 -17.70 -18.14
CA TYR A 157 -18.15 -16.86 -18.19
C TYR A 157 -17.89 -15.56 -18.93
N VAL A 158 -18.85 -15.16 -19.76
CA VAL A 158 -18.84 -13.87 -20.47
C VAL A 158 -19.88 -12.96 -19.83
N PRO A 159 -19.49 -11.85 -19.19
CA PRO A 159 -20.44 -10.88 -18.65
C PRO A 159 -21.37 -10.36 -19.74
N ARG A 160 -22.65 -10.14 -19.40
CA ARG A 160 -23.66 -9.71 -20.39
C ARG A 160 -23.54 -8.25 -20.79
N HIS A 161 -23.00 -7.42 -19.91
CA HIS A 161 -22.87 -5.97 -20.08
C HIS A 161 -21.52 -5.48 -19.59
N LYS A 162 -21.10 -4.30 -20.06
CA LYS A 162 -19.89 -3.60 -19.57
C LYS A 162 -19.94 -3.39 -18.05
N TYR A 163 -21.12 -3.15 -17.49
CA TYR A 163 -21.34 -3.09 -16.03
C TYR A 163 -22.48 -4.05 -15.66
N SER A 164 -22.16 -5.07 -14.88
CA SER A 164 -23.07 -6.15 -14.50
C SER A 164 -24.01 -5.74 -13.37
N ALA A 165 -25.26 -6.20 -13.46
CA ALA A 165 -26.28 -6.00 -12.44
C ALA A 165 -26.09 -6.95 -11.24
N GLY A 166 -26.69 -6.60 -10.10
CA GLY A 166 -26.66 -7.39 -8.86
C GLY A 166 -26.92 -8.90 -9.04
N PRO A 167 -27.99 -9.32 -9.74
CA PRO A 167 -28.27 -10.73 -9.97
C PRO A 167 -27.14 -11.48 -10.68
N GLU A 168 -26.58 -10.91 -11.76
CA GLU A 168 -25.49 -11.54 -12.52
C GLU A 168 -24.23 -11.71 -11.65
N LEU A 169 -23.94 -10.75 -10.79
CA LEU A 169 -22.80 -10.80 -9.87
C LEU A 169 -22.98 -11.88 -8.81
N ARG A 170 -24.20 -12.05 -8.28
CA ARG A 170 -24.53 -13.11 -7.32
C ARG A 170 -24.51 -14.50 -7.96
N ASP A 171 -25.06 -14.64 -9.15
CA ASP A 171 -25.01 -15.89 -9.92
C ASP A 171 -23.55 -16.29 -10.22
N HIS A 172 -22.70 -15.30 -10.49
CA HIS A 172 -21.27 -15.54 -10.71
C HIS A 172 -20.54 -15.99 -9.44
N ALA A 173 -20.91 -15.48 -8.26
CA ALA A 173 -20.36 -15.98 -7.00
C ALA A 173 -20.67 -17.48 -6.81
N GLN A 174 -21.91 -17.89 -7.11
CA GLN A 174 -22.30 -19.30 -7.11
C GLN A 174 -21.53 -20.10 -8.17
N ARG A 175 -21.35 -19.55 -9.38
CA ARG A 175 -20.60 -20.19 -10.47
C ARG A 175 -19.16 -20.53 -10.05
N ILE A 176 -18.47 -19.59 -9.42
CA ILE A 176 -17.11 -19.80 -8.92
C ILE A 176 -17.11 -20.90 -7.83
N ALA A 177 -18.05 -20.82 -6.88
CA ALA A 177 -18.13 -21.82 -5.81
C ALA A 177 -18.35 -23.24 -6.37
N VAL A 178 -19.15 -23.39 -7.42
CA VAL A 178 -19.33 -24.69 -8.11
C VAL A 178 -18.06 -25.11 -8.84
N HIS A 179 -17.44 -24.19 -9.61
CA HIS A 179 -16.25 -24.49 -10.42
C HIS A 179 -15.08 -25.02 -9.56
N PHE A 180 -14.87 -24.46 -8.37
CA PHE A 180 -13.79 -24.86 -7.46
C PHE A 180 -14.20 -25.90 -6.40
N GLY A 181 -15.39 -26.52 -6.51
CA GLY A 181 -15.83 -27.56 -5.56
C GLY A 181 -16.09 -27.04 -4.14
N LEU A 182 -16.49 -25.78 -3.99
CA LEU A 182 -16.73 -25.09 -2.72
C LEU A 182 -18.22 -25.01 -2.34
N ALA A 183 -19.12 -25.39 -3.25
CA ALA A 183 -20.56 -25.19 -3.10
C ALA A 183 -21.14 -25.88 -1.84
N ASP A 184 -20.60 -27.02 -1.44
CA ASP A 184 -20.97 -27.79 -0.24
C ASP A 184 -20.02 -27.53 0.96
N LYS A 185 -19.07 -26.59 0.82
CA LYS A 185 -18.07 -26.26 1.85
C LYS A 185 -18.43 -25.01 2.66
N ALA A 186 -19.54 -24.36 2.32
CA ALA A 186 -20.03 -23.16 3.00
C ALA A 186 -21.16 -23.50 3.98
N GLN A 187 -21.03 -23.00 5.21
CA GLN A 187 -22.07 -23.02 6.22
C GLN A 187 -22.68 -21.61 6.32
N PHE A 188 -23.91 -21.49 5.84
CA PHE A 188 -24.67 -20.24 5.80
C PHE A 188 -25.46 -20.00 7.09
N GLY A 189 -26.03 -18.79 7.23
CA GLY A 189 -26.81 -18.40 8.41
C GLY A 189 -26.01 -18.43 9.71
N THR A 190 -24.68 -18.35 9.64
CA THR A 190 -23.78 -18.65 10.75
C THR A 190 -22.91 -17.46 11.09
N ARG A 191 -23.01 -17.00 12.33
CA ARG A 191 -22.17 -15.94 12.91
C ARG A 191 -21.00 -16.56 13.66
N VAL A 192 -19.83 -15.93 13.62
CA VAL A 192 -18.72 -16.23 14.53
C VAL A 192 -18.69 -15.15 15.61
N ASP A 193 -18.68 -15.55 16.87
CA ASP A 193 -18.72 -14.63 18.01
C ASP A 193 -17.32 -14.40 18.57
N GLU A 194 -16.55 -15.48 18.66
CA GLU A 194 -15.23 -15.49 19.29
C GLU A 194 -14.29 -16.47 18.58
N MET A 195 -13.02 -16.12 18.51
CA MET A 195 -11.93 -16.99 18.12
C MET A 195 -10.79 -16.90 19.14
N ARG A 196 -10.34 -18.05 19.65
CA ARG A 196 -9.21 -18.14 20.59
C ARG A 196 -8.13 -19.05 20.06
N TRP A 197 -6.88 -18.59 20.11
CA TRP A 197 -5.73 -19.43 19.82
C TRP A 197 -5.50 -20.42 20.97
N ASN A 198 -5.37 -21.69 20.64
CA ASN A 198 -5.00 -22.75 21.57
C ASN A 198 -3.53 -23.13 21.33
N GLU A 199 -2.67 -22.81 22.29
CA GLU A 199 -1.23 -23.05 22.21
C GLU A 199 -0.89 -24.55 22.20
N GLN A 200 -1.54 -25.32 23.05
CA GLN A 200 -1.29 -26.76 23.21
C GLN A 200 -1.55 -27.54 21.91
N HIS A 201 -2.60 -27.16 21.18
CA HIS A 201 -3.02 -27.84 19.95
C HIS A 201 -2.61 -27.11 18.68
N ARG A 202 -2.01 -25.92 18.77
CA ARG A 202 -1.61 -25.06 17.64
C ARG A 202 -2.77 -24.83 16.65
N GLN A 203 -3.93 -24.48 17.19
CA GLN A 203 -5.18 -24.33 16.44
C GLN A 203 -6.03 -23.18 17.00
N TRP A 204 -6.86 -22.59 16.14
CA TRP A 204 -7.93 -21.69 16.53
C TRP A 204 -9.17 -22.47 16.95
N VAL A 205 -9.79 -22.05 18.05
CA VAL A 205 -11.11 -22.51 18.50
C VAL A 205 -12.09 -21.37 18.24
N ALA A 206 -13.00 -21.58 17.29
CA ALA A 206 -14.04 -20.64 16.94
C ALA A 206 -15.36 -21.03 17.63
N ARG A 207 -16.02 -20.06 18.26
CA ARG A 207 -17.40 -20.18 18.76
C ARG A 207 -18.34 -19.54 17.74
N LEU A 208 -19.26 -20.34 17.21
CA LEU A 208 -20.20 -19.95 16.18
C LEU A 208 -21.63 -20.07 16.68
N VAL A 209 -22.53 -19.33 16.04
CA VAL A 209 -23.97 -19.41 16.25
C VAL A 209 -24.63 -19.61 14.89
N LEU A 210 -25.17 -20.80 14.67
CA LEU A 210 -26.01 -21.11 13.52
C LEU A 210 -27.43 -20.62 13.80
N VAL A 211 -27.97 -19.82 12.89
CA VAL A 211 -29.35 -19.35 12.92
C VAL A 211 -30.12 -20.05 11.80
N ASP A 212 -31.01 -20.95 12.16
CA ASP A 212 -31.88 -21.63 11.18
C ASP A 212 -32.99 -20.71 10.65
N ASP A 213 -33.78 -21.19 9.68
CA ASP A 213 -34.84 -20.41 9.04
C ASP A 213 -36.01 -20.08 9.97
N HIS A 214 -36.09 -20.75 11.13
CA HIS A 214 -37.05 -20.48 12.19
C HIS A 214 -36.45 -19.57 13.28
N HIS A 215 -35.27 -18.98 13.03
CA HIS A 215 -34.52 -18.14 13.96
C HIS A 215 -34.03 -18.86 15.23
N HIS A 216 -34.01 -20.20 15.25
CA HIS A 216 -33.38 -20.92 16.34
C HIS A 216 -31.88 -20.76 16.26
N GLN A 217 -31.27 -20.46 17.42
CA GLN A 217 -29.84 -20.27 17.55
C GLN A 217 -29.21 -21.54 18.12
N THR A 218 -28.33 -22.17 17.34
CA THR A 218 -27.57 -23.35 17.75
C THR A 218 -26.10 -22.97 17.91
N PRO A 219 -25.53 -23.05 19.13
CA PRO A 219 -24.11 -22.81 19.32
C PRO A 219 -23.29 -23.98 18.74
N LEU A 220 -22.17 -23.66 18.10
CA LEU A 220 -21.22 -24.63 17.56
C LEU A 220 -19.80 -24.22 17.92
N THR A 221 -18.93 -25.19 18.19
CA THR A 221 -17.49 -24.99 18.36
C THR A 221 -16.75 -25.69 17.23
N VAL A 222 -15.98 -24.93 16.45
CA VAL A 222 -15.19 -25.47 15.33
C VAL A 222 -13.72 -25.15 15.52
N ARG A 223 -12.85 -26.11 15.23
CA ARG A 223 -11.40 -25.95 15.30
C ARG A 223 -10.80 -25.74 13.92
N SER A 224 -9.83 -24.85 13.78
CA SER A 224 -9.09 -24.68 12.53
C SER A 224 -7.61 -24.42 12.72
N ARG A 225 -6.79 -24.81 11.74
CA ARG A 225 -5.34 -24.52 11.73
C ARG A 225 -5.07 -23.08 11.34
N PHE A 226 -5.78 -22.61 10.30
CA PHE A 226 -5.71 -21.26 9.76
C PHE A 226 -7.08 -20.60 9.76
N VAL A 227 -7.06 -19.28 9.87
CA VAL A 227 -8.25 -18.43 9.75
C VAL A 227 -7.98 -17.34 8.73
N MET A 228 -8.96 -17.07 7.87
CA MET A 228 -8.99 -15.88 7.02
C MET A 228 -10.33 -15.16 7.20
N THR A 229 -10.31 -13.93 7.73
CA THR A 229 -11.54 -13.13 7.81
C THR A 229 -11.76 -12.35 6.51
N ALA A 230 -12.92 -12.49 5.87
CA ALA A 230 -13.29 -11.88 4.60
C ALA A 230 -14.53 -10.97 4.73
N TYR A 231 -14.57 -10.13 5.78
CA TYR A 231 -15.73 -9.34 6.20
C TYR A 231 -16.15 -8.21 5.24
N GLY A 232 -15.33 -7.83 4.26
CA GLY A 232 -15.64 -6.77 3.29
C GLY A 232 -15.56 -5.35 3.89
N ILE A 233 -16.00 -4.33 3.14
CA ILE A 233 -15.91 -2.91 3.56
C ILE A 233 -17.27 -2.21 3.70
N GLY A 234 -18.37 -2.92 3.45
CA GLY A 234 -19.72 -2.35 3.32
C GLY A 234 -20.81 -3.25 3.90
N HIS A 235 -20.62 -3.71 5.14
CA HIS A 235 -21.50 -4.69 5.79
C HIS A 235 -22.19 -4.17 7.06
N TYR A 236 -21.75 -3.03 7.62
CA TYR A 236 -22.42 -2.35 8.74
C TYR A 236 -23.21 -1.15 8.27
N PRO A 237 -24.50 -1.31 7.89
CA PRO A 237 -25.33 -0.17 7.54
C PRO A 237 -25.38 0.80 8.72
N LYS A 238 -25.39 2.09 8.42
CA LYS A 238 -25.50 3.14 9.44
C LYS A 238 -26.71 4.00 9.18
N LEU A 239 -27.35 4.46 10.25
CA LEU A 239 -28.44 5.43 10.21
C LEU A 239 -27.93 6.78 10.70
N PRO A 240 -28.54 7.91 10.27
CA PRO A 240 -28.24 9.20 10.87
C PRO A 240 -28.81 9.22 12.31
N ALA A 241 -28.07 9.77 13.27
CA ALA A 241 -28.49 9.88 14.66
C ALA A 241 -29.44 11.07 14.83
N VAL A 242 -30.68 10.90 14.36
CA VAL A 242 -31.69 11.97 14.27
C VAL A 242 -32.77 11.76 15.32
N PRO A 243 -33.15 12.81 16.08
CA PRO A 243 -34.25 12.72 17.05
C PRO A 243 -35.56 12.22 16.42
N GLY A 244 -36.23 11.31 17.13
CA GLY A 244 -37.55 10.78 16.75
C GLY A 244 -37.57 9.78 15.60
N LEU A 245 -36.40 9.37 15.07
CA LEU A 245 -36.30 8.39 13.99
C LEU A 245 -36.96 7.04 14.31
N ASP A 246 -36.89 6.60 15.57
CA ASP A 246 -37.52 5.38 16.07
C ASP A 246 -39.05 5.45 16.09
N ALA A 247 -39.61 6.66 16.16
CA ALA A 247 -41.05 6.92 16.20
C ALA A 247 -41.67 7.23 14.82
N PHE A 248 -40.91 7.08 13.72
CA PHE A 248 -41.44 7.26 12.38
C PHE A 248 -42.60 6.30 12.11
N ARG A 249 -43.76 6.86 11.73
CA ARG A 249 -45.01 6.08 11.56
C ARG A 249 -45.16 5.42 10.19
N GLY A 250 -44.39 5.86 9.19
CA GLY A 250 -44.36 5.24 7.86
C GLY A 250 -43.42 4.04 7.79
N SER A 251 -43.31 3.44 6.60
CA SER A 251 -42.36 2.36 6.36
C SER A 251 -40.94 2.90 6.22
N ALA A 252 -39.97 2.32 6.92
CA ALA A 252 -38.58 2.76 6.84
C ALA A 252 -37.59 1.60 6.81
N PHE A 253 -36.63 1.66 5.87
CA PHE A 253 -35.62 0.62 5.70
C PHE A 253 -34.33 1.19 5.09
N HIS A 254 -33.24 0.44 5.24
CA HIS A 254 -31.94 0.78 4.65
C HIS A 254 -31.79 0.12 3.28
N THR A 255 -31.15 0.78 2.31
CA THR A 255 -31.01 0.24 0.95
C THR A 255 -30.27 -1.09 0.86
N SER A 256 -29.40 -1.37 1.83
CA SER A 256 -28.71 -2.67 1.94
C SER A 256 -29.59 -3.82 2.45
N ARG A 257 -30.84 -3.53 2.85
CA ARG A 257 -31.89 -4.45 3.28
C ARG A 257 -33.21 -4.01 2.65
N TRP A 258 -33.22 -3.95 1.31
CA TRP A 258 -34.35 -3.41 0.56
C TRP A 258 -35.63 -4.22 0.81
N ASP A 259 -36.73 -3.54 1.11
CA ASP A 259 -38.01 -4.17 1.41
C ASP A 259 -38.98 -4.06 0.23
N TYR A 260 -39.02 -5.11 -0.59
CA TYR A 260 -39.95 -5.18 -1.73
C TYR A 260 -41.42 -5.35 -1.31
N SER A 261 -41.71 -5.76 -0.08
CA SER A 261 -43.10 -5.80 0.43
C SER A 261 -43.68 -4.38 0.61
N VAL A 262 -42.81 -3.40 0.86
CA VAL A 262 -43.17 -1.99 0.93
C VAL A 262 -43.19 -1.34 -0.44
N THR A 263 -42.21 -1.62 -1.30
CA THR A 263 -42.08 -0.90 -2.58
C THR A 263 -42.86 -1.54 -3.72
N GLY A 264 -43.22 -2.82 -3.62
CA GLY A 264 -43.63 -3.62 -4.76
C GLY A 264 -42.45 -3.93 -5.69
N GLY A 265 -42.68 -4.86 -6.62
CA GLY A 265 -41.65 -5.35 -7.54
C GLY A 265 -40.76 -6.43 -6.91
N SER A 266 -39.67 -6.73 -7.58
CA SER A 266 -38.62 -7.65 -7.12
C SER A 266 -37.28 -7.21 -7.70
N GLU A 267 -36.18 -7.84 -7.28
CA GLU A 267 -34.87 -7.58 -7.86
C GLU A 267 -34.83 -7.84 -9.37
N ALA A 268 -35.47 -8.92 -9.84
CA ALA A 268 -35.54 -9.26 -11.25
C ALA A 268 -36.43 -8.30 -12.05
N LYS A 269 -37.48 -7.77 -11.41
CA LYS A 269 -38.43 -6.83 -12.02
C LYS A 269 -38.68 -5.67 -11.06
N PRO A 270 -37.83 -4.63 -11.08
CA PRO A 270 -37.89 -3.52 -10.12
C PRO A 270 -39.00 -2.51 -10.47
N ASP A 271 -40.20 -3.03 -10.69
CA ASP A 271 -41.43 -2.27 -10.90
C ASP A 271 -42.03 -1.96 -9.53
N LEU A 272 -41.70 -0.79 -8.98
CA LEU A 272 -42.04 -0.41 -7.61
C LEU A 272 -43.51 0.03 -7.50
N THR A 273 -44.42 -0.84 -7.91
CA THR A 273 -45.85 -0.56 -8.13
C THR A 273 -46.58 -0.03 -6.90
N LEU A 274 -46.14 -0.39 -5.69
CA LEU A 274 -46.75 0.04 -4.42
C LEU A 274 -46.35 1.46 -4.03
N LEU A 275 -45.47 2.12 -4.79
CA LEU A 275 -45.08 3.52 -4.55
C LEU A 275 -45.93 4.55 -5.32
N ARG A 276 -46.82 4.11 -6.23
CA ARG A 276 -47.57 4.99 -7.15
C ARG A 276 -48.38 6.10 -6.48
N ASP A 277 -48.86 5.85 -5.27
CA ASP A 277 -49.64 6.79 -4.46
C ASP A 277 -48.85 7.34 -3.26
N LYS A 278 -47.56 6.97 -3.12
CA LYS A 278 -46.74 7.25 -1.94
C LYS A 278 -45.79 8.43 -2.12
N ARG A 279 -45.65 9.22 -1.05
CA ARG A 279 -44.58 10.20 -0.86
C ARG A 279 -43.38 9.50 -0.26
N VAL A 280 -42.30 9.43 -1.04
CA VAL A 280 -41.10 8.66 -0.70
C VAL A 280 -39.97 9.63 -0.41
N GLY A 281 -39.29 9.45 0.73
CA GLY A 281 -38.04 10.13 1.04
C GLY A 281 -36.85 9.20 0.88
N ILE A 282 -35.75 9.69 0.31
CA ILE A 282 -34.46 8.99 0.33
C ILE A 282 -33.38 9.88 0.93
N VAL A 283 -32.69 9.37 1.95
CA VAL A 283 -31.63 10.09 2.67
C VAL A 283 -30.26 9.64 2.17
N GLY A 284 -29.51 10.59 1.62
CA GLY A 284 -28.17 10.35 1.07
C GLY A 284 -28.17 10.29 -0.46
N THR A 285 -27.02 10.65 -1.02
CA THR A 285 -26.81 10.84 -2.47
C THR A 285 -25.52 10.17 -2.95
N GLY A 286 -25.03 9.16 -2.21
CA GLY A 286 -23.89 8.34 -2.64
C GLY A 286 -24.25 7.37 -3.77
N ALA A 287 -23.32 6.51 -4.16
CA ALA A 287 -23.48 5.59 -5.30
C ALA A 287 -24.78 4.77 -5.28
N THR A 288 -25.19 4.29 -4.10
CA THR A 288 -26.46 3.56 -3.94
C THR A 288 -27.68 4.41 -4.28
N ALA A 289 -27.73 5.66 -3.81
CA ALA A 289 -28.83 6.56 -4.12
C ALA A 289 -28.83 6.96 -5.60
N VAL A 290 -27.64 7.21 -6.18
CA VAL A 290 -27.49 7.51 -7.61
C VAL A 290 -28.09 6.40 -8.49
N GLN A 291 -27.95 5.14 -8.08
CA GLN A 291 -28.54 3.99 -8.77
C GLN A 291 -30.06 3.82 -8.48
N ALA A 292 -30.50 4.03 -7.24
CA ALA A 292 -31.89 3.79 -6.83
C ALA A 292 -32.87 4.90 -7.22
N ILE A 293 -32.43 6.17 -7.22
CA ILE A 293 -33.28 7.34 -7.47
C ILE A 293 -34.00 7.29 -8.83
N PRO A 294 -33.35 6.93 -9.95
CA PRO A 294 -34.05 6.75 -11.23
C PRO A 294 -35.20 5.74 -11.19
N HIS A 295 -35.08 4.70 -10.37
CA HIS A 295 -36.15 3.72 -10.18
C HIS A 295 -37.26 4.29 -9.29
N LEU A 296 -36.93 4.90 -8.15
CA LEU A 296 -37.92 5.55 -7.28
C LEU A 296 -38.70 6.64 -8.02
N ALA A 297 -38.02 7.49 -8.79
CA ALA A 297 -38.60 8.62 -9.51
C ALA A 297 -39.66 8.21 -10.56
N ARG A 298 -39.54 7.01 -11.12
CA ARG A 298 -40.52 6.45 -12.08
C ARG A 298 -41.82 6.03 -11.43
N TRP A 299 -41.77 5.65 -10.15
CA TRP A 299 -42.88 4.96 -9.49
C TRP A 299 -43.50 5.75 -8.35
N ALA A 300 -42.75 6.59 -7.62
CA ALA A 300 -43.28 7.36 -6.49
C ALA A 300 -44.25 8.47 -6.95
N LYS A 301 -45.29 8.74 -6.15
CA LYS A 301 -46.16 9.91 -6.36
C LYS A 301 -45.34 11.20 -6.25
N ASP A 302 -44.55 11.31 -5.18
CA ASP A 302 -43.57 12.36 -4.93
C ASP A 302 -42.31 11.70 -4.37
N LEU A 303 -41.13 12.09 -4.86
CA LEU A 303 -39.83 11.65 -4.37
C LEU A 303 -39.05 12.84 -3.83
N TYR A 304 -38.75 12.81 -2.54
CA TYR A 304 -37.90 13.80 -1.86
C TYR A 304 -36.49 13.23 -1.66
N VAL A 305 -35.49 13.87 -2.26
CA VAL A 305 -34.08 13.46 -2.17
C VAL A 305 -33.36 14.36 -1.16
N PHE A 306 -33.13 13.85 0.05
CA PHE A 306 -32.46 14.58 1.13
C PHE A 306 -30.94 14.52 0.94
N GLN A 307 -30.38 15.60 0.40
CA GLN A 307 -28.98 15.69 0.02
C GLN A 307 -28.19 16.55 1.01
N ARG A 308 -27.15 15.96 1.61
CA ARG A 308 -26.15 16.72 2.40
C ARG A 308 -24.95 17.13 1.56
N THR A 309 -24.50 16.24 0.68
CA THR A 309 -23.39 16.52 -0.23
C THR A 309 -23.69 15.88 -1.58
N PRO A 310 -23.68 16.63 -2.69
CA PRO A 310 -23.82 16.03 -4.01
C PRO A 310 -22.69 15.05 -4.31
N SER A 311 -22.98 14.03 -5.11
CA SER A 311 -21.95 13.17 -5.69
C SER A 311 -21.41 13.79 -6.98
N SER A 312 -20.12 13.56 -7.27
CA SER A 312 -19.54 13.85 -8.59
C SER A 312 -19.97 12.73 -9.54
N VAL A 313 -20.92 13.03 -10.43
CA VAL A 313 -21.56 12.05 -11.32
C VAL A 313 -21.07 12.26 -12.76
N GLY A 314 -20.45 11.23 -13.34
CA GLY A 314 -20.12 11.17 -14.77
C GLY A 314 -21.05 10.22 -15.55
N PRO A 315 -20.94 10.19 -16.88
CA PRO A 315 -21.67 9.21 -17.70
C PRO A 315 -21.23 7.77 -17.41
N ARG A 316 -22.17 6.83 -17.46
CA ARG A 316 -21.90 5.39 -17.28
C ARG A 316 -21.62 4.71 -18.62
N ASN A 317 -22.38 5.04 -19.67
CA ASN A 317 -22.29 4.42 -20.99
C ASN A 317 -22.35 2.88 -20.92
N ASN A 318 -23.29 2.34 -20.13
CA ASN A 318 -23.45 0.89 -20.05
C ASN A 318 -23.93 0.33 -21.39
N ARG A 319 -23.41 -0.84 -21.77
CA ARG A 319 -23.70 -1.46 -23.07
C ARG A 319 -23.63 -2.98 -22.96
N PRO A 320 -24.41 -3.72 -23.78
CA PRO A 320 -24.24 -5.16 -23.92
C PRO A 320 -22.82 -5.51 -24.35
N THR A 321 -22.35 -6.67 -23.92
CA THR A 321 -21.06 -7.22 -24.35
C THR A 321 -21.19 -7.76 -25.76
N ASP A 322 -20.39 -7.22 -26.68
CA ASP A 322 -20.29 -7.71 -28.05
C ASP A 322 -19.43 -8.98 -28.08
N ALA A 323 -20.02 -10.11 -28.49
CA ALA A 323 -19.35 -11.41 -28.48
C ALA A 323 -18.15 -11.47 -29.45
N SER A 324 -18.22 -10.78 -30.58
CA SER A 324 -17.12 -10.74 -31.57
C SER A 324 -15.93 -9.93 -31.03
N ARG A 325 -16.23 -8.79 -30.39
CA ARG A 325 -15.24 -7.94 -29.72
C ARG A 325 -14.64 -8.66 -28.51
N TRP A 326 -15.45 -9.37 -27.73
CA TRP A 326 -14.99 -10.13 -26.58
C TRP A 326 -13.90 -11.14 -26.97
N ALA A 327 -14.16 -11.96 -28.00
CA ALA A 327 -13.20 -12.97 -28.45
C ALA A 327 -11.95 -12.38 -29.12
N ARG A 328 -12.10 -11.24 -29.84
CA ARG A 328 -10.99 -10.63 -30.59
C ARG A 328 -10.12 -9.69 -29.76
N ASP A 329 -10.71 -8.93 -28.83
CA ASP A 329 -10.04 -7.80 -28.17
C ASP A 329 -9.94 -7.93 -26.64
N VAL A 330 -10.72 -8.82 -26.00
CA VAL A 330 -10.77 -8.94 -24.54
C VAL A 330 -10.15 -10.26 -24.07
N ALA A 331 -10.81 -11.39 -24.34
CA ALA A 331 -10.38 -12.71 -23.90
C ALA A 331 -9.41 -13.36 -24.90
N THR A 332 -8.29 -12.69 -25.19
CA THR A 332 -7.41 -13.03 -26.31
C THR A 332 -6.31 -14.04 -25.97
N HIS A 333 -5.93 -14.13 -24.70
CA HIS A 333 -4.83 -14.98 -24.22
C HIS A 333 -4.99 -15.27 -22.72
N GLN A 334 -4.25 -16.24 -22.19
CA GLN A 334 -4.25 -16.52 -20.75
C GLN A 334 -3.63 -15.35 -19.97
N GLY A 335 -4.29 -14.91 -18.90
CA GLY A 335 -3.86 -13.78 -18.07
C GLY A 335 -4.42 -12.42 -18.51
N TRP A 336 -5.24 -12.36 -19.57
CA TRP A 336 -5.84 -11.13 -20.09
C TRP A 336 -6.58 -10.33 -19.01
N GLN A 337 -7.24 -11.01 -18.06
CA GLN A 337 -8.05 -10.35 -17.03
C GLN A 337 -7.15 -9.59 -16.06
N THR A 338 -6.02 -10.19 -15.68
CA THR A 338 -5.03 -9.53 -14.81
C THR A 338 -4.36 -8.37 -15.55
N GLU A 339 -3.94 -8.56 -16.80
CA GLU A 339 -3.36 -7.48 -17.62
C GLU A 339 -4.31 -6.29 -17.73
N ARG A 340 -5.59 -6.55 -18.03
CA ARG A 340 -6.62 -5.51 -18.15
C ARG A 340 -6.87 -4.78 -16.83
N ALA A 341 -6.87 -5.48 -15.71
CA ALA A 341 -7.01 -4.87 -14.39
C ALA A 341 -5.77 -4.03 -14.00
N GLU A 342 -4.57 -4.47 -14.36
CA GLU A 342 -3.33 -3.72 -14.16
C GLU A 342 -3.28 -2.47 -15.04
N ASN A 343 -3.70 -2.59 -16.31
CA ASN A 343 -3.87 -1.45 -17.22
C ASN A 343 -4.79 -0.40 -16.60
N PHE A 344 -5.99 -0.81 -16.15
CA PHE A 344 -6.94 0.07 -15.46
C PHE A 344 -6.33 0.79 -14.25
N ASN A 345 -5.63 0.05 -13.39
CA ASN A 345 -5.01 0.61 -12.19
C ASN A 345 -3.88 1.60 -12.51
N ALA A 346 -3.12 1.39 -13.59
CA ALA A 346 -2.02 2.27 -13.99
C ALA A 346 -2.50 3.69 -14.36
N PHE A 347 -3.70 3.83 -14.97
CA PHE A 347 -4.31 5.13 -15.23
C PHE A 347 -4.65 5.88 -13.94
N LEU A 348 -5.24 5.17 -12.97
CA LEU A 348 -5.65 5.73 -11.68
C LEU A 348 -4.47 6.03 -10.75
N ALA A 349 -3.40 5.23 -10.84
CA ALA A 349 -2.17 5.43 -10.09
C ALA A 349 -1.28 6.51 -10.71
N ASN A 350 -1.66 7.06 -11.87
CA ASN A 350 -0.90 8.03 -12.64
C ASN A 350 0.54 7.54 -12.92
N ASP A 351 0.67 6.29 -13.35
CA ASP A 351 1.96 5.67 -13.64
C ASP A 351 2.68 6.40 -14.79
N THR A 352 4.01 6.44 -14.74
CA THR A 352 4.82 7.11 -15.76
C THR A 352 5.96 6.19 -16.24
N PRO A 353 5.98 5.76 -17.52
CA PRO A 353 4.99 6.07 -18.55
C PRO A 353 3.63 5.40 -18.30
N ARG A 354 2.55 6.06 -18.74
CA ARG A 354 1.21 5.46 -18.76
C ARG A 354 1.12 4.38 -19.85
N PRO A 355 0.25 3.38 -19.71
CA PRO A 355 -0.05 2.45 -20.81
C PRO A 355 -0.45 3.20 -22.08
N ALA A 356 0.02 2.74 -23.24
CA ALA A 356 -0.27 3.39 -24.52
C ALA A 356 -1.73 3.24 -24.96
N VAL A 357 -2.38 2.15 -24.53
CA VAL A 357 -3.78 1.84 -24.82
C VAL A 357 -4.55 1.79 -23.50
N ASP A 358 -5.65 2.52 -23.44
CA ASP A 358 -6.64 2.37 -22.38
C ASP A 358 -7.58 1.21 -22.75
N LEU A 359 -7.43 0.09 -22.06
CA LEU A 359 -8.20 -1.11 -22.38
C LEU A 359 -9.65 -0.96 -21.93
N VAL A 360 -9.91 -0.29 -20.81
CA VAL A 360 -11.25 -0.14 -20.21
C VAL A 360 -12.00 1.03 -20.83
N ASP A 361 -11.32 2.14 -21.08
CA ASP A 361 -11.82 3.37 -21.72
C ASP A 361 -13.17 3.79 -21.14
N ASP A 362 -13.13 4.28 -19.90
CA ASP A 362 -14.31 4.78 -19.19
C ASP A 362 -14.00 5.99 -18.30
N GLU A 363 -14.99 6.43 -17.52
CA GLU A 363 -14.84 7.59 -16.65
C GLU A 363 -13.91 7.39 -15.45
N TRP A 364 -13.50 6.16 -15.13
CA TRP A 364 -12.47 5.92 -14.11
C TRP A 364 -11.08 6.23 -14.64
N THR A 365 -10.74 5.79 -15.86
CA THR A 365 -9.39 5.95 -16.42
C THR A 365 -9.04 7.40 -16.77
N ARG A 366 -10.04 8.29 -16.69
CA ARG A 366 -9.92 9.75 -16.79
C ARG A 366 -9.62 10.46 -15.46
N LEU A 367 -9.41 9.72 -14.36
CA LEU A 367 -9.17 10.24 -13.02
C LEU A 367 -7.76 9.92 -12.47
N PRO A 368 -6.67 10.40 -13.10
CA PRO A 368 -5.30 10.14 -12.62
C PRO A 368 -5.01 10.78 -11.26
N SER A 369 -5.76 11.82 -10.87
CA SER A 369 -5.71 12.45 -9.55
C SER A 369 -6.16 11.51 -8.42
N TYR A 370 -6.85 10.40 -8.73
CA TYR A 370 -7.24 9.39 -7.74
C TYR A 370 -6.04 8.69 -7.09
N SER A 371 -4.85 8.83 -7.69
CA SER A 371 -3.55 8.47 -7.11
C SER A 371 -3.28 9.11 -5.75
N ALA A 372 -3.94 10.22 -5.43
CA ALA A 372 -3.94 10.83 -4.08
C ALA A 372 -4.39 9.84 -2.98
N LEU A 373 -5.30 8.93 -3.32
CA LEU A 373 -5.85 7.94 -2.40
C LEU A 373 -5.19 6.57 -2.54
N ILE A 374 -4.95 6.12 -3.78
CA ILE A 374 -4.45 4.77 -4.05
C ILE A 374 -2.92 4.66 -4.09
N GLY A 375 -2.23 5.80 -4.09
CA GLY A 375 -0.79 5.92 -4.19
C GLY A 375 -0.27 5.95 -5.63
N SER A 376 0.99 6.37 -5.77
CA SER A 376 1.70 6.41 -7.05
C SER A 376 3.20 6.26 -6.85
N ALA A 377 3.91 5.92 -7.93
CA ALA A 377 5.37 5.88 -7.94
C ALA A 377 6.04 7.28 -7.96
N ALA A 378 5.27 8.36 -8.11
CA ALA A 378 5.80 9.71 -8.26
C ALA A 378 6.55 10.17 -7.00
N ASP A 379 7.72 10.79 -7.15
CA ASP A 379 8.49 11.33 -6.02
C ASP A 379 7.73 12.52 -5.37
N LEU A 380 7.56 12.47 -4.04
CA LEU A 380 6.95 13.55 -3.26
C LEU A 380 7.90 14.75 -3.11
N GLY A 381 9.21 14.54 -3.28
CA GLY A 381 10.22 15.48 -2.81
C GLY A 381 10.31 15.52 -1.28
N ALA A 382 11.35 16.18 -0.76
CA ALA A 382 11.58 16.27 0.67
C ALA A 382 10.82 17.44 1.32
N GLY A 383 10.35 17.23 2.55
CA GLY A 383 9.80 18.28 3.41
C GLY A 383 8.40 18.80 3.00
N ARG A 384 7.94 19.82 3.73
CA ARG A 384 6.61 20.42 3.59
C ARG A 384 6.35 20.98 2.18
N GLU A 385 7.33 21.64 1.59
CA GLU A 385 7.24 22.20 0.24
C GLU A 385 7.03 21.12 -0.83
N GLY A 386 7.62 19.92 -0.64
CA GLY A 386 7.38 18.77 -1.50
C GLY A 386 5.91 18.33 -1.47
N VAL A 387 5.35 18.20 -0.25
CA VAL A 387 3.94 17.83 -0.04
C VAL A 387 2.99 18.88 -0.62
N GLU A 388 3.25 20.18 -0.39
CA GLU A 388 2.41 21.26 -0.93
C GLU A 388 2.40 21.27 -2.46
N ARG A 389 3.56 21.09 -3.10
CA ARG A 389 3.67 20.96 -4.56
C ARG A 389 2.98 19.71 -5.10
N TYR A 390 3.08 18.59 -4.38
CA TYR A 390 2.38 17.36 -4.74
C TYR A 390 0.85 17.53 -4.71
N VAL A 391 0.32 18.13 -3.65
CA VAL A 391 -1.13 18.41 -3.54
C VAL A 391 -1.56 19.38 -4.64
N ALA A 392 -0.80 20.45 -4.89
CA ALA A 392 -1.11 21.40 -5.96
C ALA A 392 -1.14 20.74 -7.35
N ALA A 393 -0.21 19.83 -7.63
CA ALA A 393 -0.17 19.10 -8.90
C ALA A 393 -1.37 18.14 -9.06
N LEU A 394 -1.81 17.50 -7.97
CA LEU A 394 -3.02 16.68 -7.98
C LEU A 394 -4.27 17.51 -8.26
N GLU A 395 -4.39 18.69 -7.66
CA GLU A 395 -5.54 19.59 -7.87
C GLU A 395 -5.58 20.13 -9.30
N GLU A 396 -4.43 20.55 -9.84
CA GLU A 396 -4.31 20.98 -11.24
C GLU A 396 -4.71 19.88 -12.22
N MET A 397 -4.28 18.64 -11.93
CA MET A 397 -4.63 17.46 -12.72
C MET A 397 -6.11 17.09 -12.65
N ASP A 398 -6.76 17.32 -11.50
CA ASP A 398 -8.16 16.96 -11.25
C ASP A 398 -9.15 17.96 -11.86
N LEU A 399 -8.76 19.24 -11.92
CA LEU A 399 -9.64 20.35 -12.24
C LEU A 399 -10.39 20.17 -13.57
N PRO A 400 -9.77 19.79 -14.70
CA PRO A 400 -10.49 19.64 -15.97
C PRO A 400 -11.64 18.62 -15.90
N GLN A 401 -11.42 17.49 -15.22
CA GLN A 401 -12.44 16.44 -15.13
C GLN A 401 -13.59 16.87 -14.20
N GLN A 402 -13.31 17.59 -13.11
CA GLN A 402 -14.35 18.12 -12.23
C GLN A 402 -15.17 19.24 -12.89
N GLU A 403 -14.54 20.13 -13.68
CA GLU A 403 -15.26 21.14 -14.46
C GLU A 403 -16.15 20.49 -15.54
N ALA A 404 -15.64 19.47 -16.24
CA ALA A 404 -16.42 18.72 -17.22
C ALA A 404 -17.66 18.08 -16.60
N ARG A 405 -17.55 17.53 -15.39
CA ARG A 405 -18.69 16.96 -14.65
C ARG A 405 -19.68 18.01 -14.16
N ARG A 406 -19.21 19.18 -13.72
CA ARG A 406 -20.10 20.30 -13.36
C ARG A 406 -20.86 20.82 -14.58
N SER A 407 -20.17 20.94 -15.73
CA SER A 407 -20.78 21.30 -17.01
C SER A 407 -21.79 20.25 -17.48
N TRP A 408 -21.51 18.96 -17.24
CA TRP A 408 -22.44 17.87 -17.53
C TRP A 408 -23.74 17.97 -16.72
N VAL A 409 -23.68 18.40 -15.45
CA VAL A 409 -24.88 18.68 -14.64
C VAL A 409 -25.69 19.83 -15.27
N ASP A 410 -25.03 20.95 -15.58
CA ASP A 410 -25.68 22.13 -16.16
C ASP A 410 -26.30 21.82 -17.55
N GLY A 411 -25.71 20.88 -18.31
CA GLY A 411 -26.22 20.45 -19.61
C GLY A 411 -27.45 19.52 -19.55
N ILE A 412 -27.73 18.89 -18.41
CA ILE A 412 -28.82 17.91 -18.26
C ILE A 412 -29.98 18.45 -17.41
N VAL A 413 -29.67 19.09 -16.29
CA VAL A 413 -30.68 19.50 -15.29
C VAL A 413 -31.24 20.86 -15.69
N ARG A 414 -32.55 20.90 -15.97
CA ARG A 414 -33.22 22.09 -16.53
C ARG A 414 -33.43 23.20 -15.51
N ASP A 415 -33.73 22.83 -14.27
CA ASP A 415 -33.89 23.79 -13.19
C ASP A 415 -32.52 24.24 -12.65
N ALA A 416 -32.22 25.53 -12.78
CA ALA A 416 -30.90 26.07 -12.45
C ALA A 416 -30.56 25.94 -10.95
N ALA A 417 -31.55 26.07 -10.06
CA ALA A 417 -31.33 25.92 -8.62
C ALA A 417 -31.00 24.47 -8.25
N THR A 418 -31.69 23.51 -8.85
CA THR A 418 -31.43 22.07 -8.70
C THR A 418 -30.06 21.70 -9.29
N ALA A 419 -29.73 22.21 -10.48
CA ALA A 419 -28.42 22.02 -11.11
C ALA A 419 -27.27 22.52 -10.20
N GLU A 420 -27.39 23.73 -9.66
CA GLU A 420 -26.39 24.28 -8.73
C GLU A 420 -26.20 23.41 -7.49
N ASN A 421 -27.29 22.89 -6.91
CA ASN A 421 -27.21 22.00 -5.75
C ASN A 421 -26.67 20.60 -6.08
N LEU A 422 -26.75 20.15 -7.34
CA LEU A 422 -26.20 18.86 -7.78
C LEU A 422 -24.71 18.92 -8.14
N LYS A 423 -24.11 20.11 -8.28
CA LYS A 423 -22.69 20.26 -8.58
C LYS A 423 -21.81 19.92 -7.37
N ALA A 424 -20.92 18.95 -7.57
CA ALA A 424 -19.95 18.53 -6.57
C ALA A 424 -18.75 19.50 -6.54
N TRP A 425 -18.47 20.03 -5.36
CA TRP A 425 -17.39 20.98 -5.10
C TRP A 425 -16.38 20.39 -4.12
N TYR A 426 -15.67 19.36 -4.57
CA TYR A 426 -14.54 18.74 -3.86
C TYR A 426 -13.67 17.95 -4.86
N PRO A 427 -12.39 17.71 -4.57
CA PRO A 427 -11.52 16.92 -5.45
C PRO A 427 -11.98 15.46 -5.65
N SER A 428 -11.73 14.87 -6.81
CA SER A 428 -12.22 13.52 -7.16
C SER A 428 -11.82 12.41 -6.18
N TRP A 429 -10.68 12.54 -5.50
CA TRP A 429 -10.22 11.54 -4.53
C TRP A 429 -10.98 11.57 -3.19
N CYS A 430 -11.72 12.64 -2.91
CA CYS A 430 -12.39 12.82 -1.61
C CYS A 430 -13.60 11.92 -1.40
N LYS A 431 -14.22 11.46 -2.48
CA LYS A 431 -15.34 10.51 -2.45
C LYS A 431 -15.23 9.57 -3.64
N ARG A 432 -15.79 8.36 -3.51
CA ARG A 432 -15.91 7.47 -4.67
C ARG A 432 -16.76 8.16 -5.76
N PRO A 433 -16.24 8.34 -6.98
CA PRO A 433 -17.02 8.92 -8.07
C PRO A 433 -18.23 8.04 -8.39
N CYS A 434 -19.30 8.67 -8.86
CA CYS A 434 -20.52 7.97 -9.27
C CYS A 434 -20.67 8.08 -10.79
N PHE A 435 -21.33 7.09 -11.39
CA PHE A 435 -21.58 7.10 -12.83
C PHE A 435 -23.01 6.62 -13.10
N SER A 436 -23.73 7.40 -13.88
CA SER A 436 -25.13 7.15 -14.19
C SER A 436 -25.56 7.91 -15.45
N ASP A 437 -26.41 7.25 -16.23
CA ASP A 437 -27.04 7.86 -17.41
C ASP A 437 -28.47 8.32 -17.14
N ASP A 438 -29.05 8.04 -15.96
CA ASP A 438 -30.45 8.39 -15.62
C ASP A 438 -30.64 9.28 -14.38
N TYR A 439 -29.65 9.36 -13.47
CA TYR A 439 -29.74 10.08 -12.19
C TYR A 439 -30.03 11.58 -12.36
N LEU A 440 -29.28 12.28 -13.21
CA LEU A 440 -29.46 13.72 -13.38
C LEU A 440 -30.80 14.02 -14.08
N GLN A 441 -31.19 13.19 -15.03
CA GLN A 441 -32.46 13.27 -15.76
C GLN A 441 -33.66 13.05 -14.83
N ALA A 442 -33.51 12.26 -13.76
CA ALA A 442 -34.58 12.03 -12.79
C ALA A 442 -35.08 13.34 -12.16
N PHE A 443 -34.19 14.32 -11.95
CA PHE A 443 -34.55 15.63 -11.37
C PHE A 443 -35.30 16.55 -12.34
N ASN A 444 -35.41 16.20 -13.62
CA ASN A 444 -36.26 16.92 -14.57
C ASN A 444 -37.73 16.45 -14.53
N ARG A 445 -38.05 15.43 -13.72
CA ARG A 445 -39.41 14.93 -13.55
C ARG A 445 -40.14 15.81 -12.54
N PRO A 446 -41.41 16.15 -12.79
CA PRO A 446 -42.16 17.07 -11.92
C PRO A 446 -42.43 16.52 -10.51
N ASN A 447 -42.31 15.20 -10.32
CA ASN A 447 -42.52 14.53 -9.04
C ASN A 447 -41.24 14.33 -8.22
N VAL A 448 -40.09 14.84 -8.66
CA VAL A 448 -38.81 14.66 -7.97
C VAL A 448 -38.32 15.99 -7.42
N HIS A 449 -38.12 16.02 -6.11
CA HIS A 449 -37.78 17.22 -5.35
C HIS A 449 -36.41 17.02 -4.70
N LEU A 450 -35.41 17.78 -5.13
CA LEU A 450 -34.13 17.84 -4.42
C LEU A 450 -34.28 18.69 -3.16
N VAL A 451 -33.91 18.13 -2.01
CA VAL A 451 -33.96 18.81 -0.70
C VAL A 451 -32.54 18.97 -0.16
N PRO A 452 -31.89 20.14 -0.35
CA PRO A 452 -30.61 20.44 0.26
C PRO A 452 -30.77 20.54 1.78
N THR A 453 -30.05 19.70 2.53
CA THR A 453 -30.20 19.56 3.99
C THR A 453 -29.17 20.35 4.81
N GLY A 454 -28.38 21.21 4.14
CA GLY A 454 -27.30 21.92 4.80
C GLY A 454 -26.28 20.96 5.44
N PRO A 455 -25.66 21.34 6.57
CA PRO A 455 -24.54 20.58 7.14
C PRO A 455 -24.92 19.51 8.16
N ARG A 456 -26.07 19.67 8.83
CA ARG A 456 -26.56 18.71 9.83
C ARG A 456 -27.32 17.53 9.20
N GLY A 457 -27.76 17.66 7.96
CA GLY A 457 -28.66 16.68 7.36
C GLY A 457 -30.10 16.98 7.78
N ILE A 458 -30.94 15.96 7.88
CA ILE A 458 -32.30 16.10 8.41
C ILE A 458 -32.23 16.46 9.91
N ASP A 459 -33.09 17.37 10.37
CA ASP A 459 -33.02 17.90 11.74
C ASP A 459 -33.82 17.04 12.75
N GLU A 460 -35.02 16.58 12.37
CA GLU A 460 -35.92 15.81 13.24
C GLU A 460 -36.86 14.92 12.41
N VAL A 461 -37.29 13.80 13.00
CA VAL A 461 -38.43 13.01 12.53
C VAL A 461 -39.55 13.04 13.57
N SER A 462 -40.76 13.42 13.17
CA SER A 462 -41.93 13.48 14.06
C SER A 462 -43.18 12.93 13.37
N GLY A 463 -43.69 11.80 13.87
CA GLY A 463 -44.81 11.10 13.24
C GLY A 463 -44.43 10.60 11.83
N SER A 464 -45.09 11.11 10.79
CA SER A 464 -44.76 10.85 9.38
C SER A 464 -43.94 11.98 8.73
N ARG A 465 -43.52 12.99 9.50
CA ARG A 465 -42.85 14.19 8.99
C ARG A 465 -41.34 14.12 9.21
N VAL A 466 -40.59 14.56 8.21
CA VAL A 466 -39.15 14.81 8.28
C VAL A 466 -38.92 16.32 8.18
N ALA A 467 -38.20 16.89 9.14
CA ALA A 467 -37.89 18.31 9.18
C ALA A 467 -36.51 18.61 8.57
N VAL A 468 -36.44 19.69 7.78
CA VAL A 468 -35.19 20.29 7.28
C VAL A 468 -35.32 21.80 7.37
N GLY A 469 -34.59 22.43 8.29
CA GLY A 469 -34.76 23.84 8.60
C GLY A 469 -36.19 24.12 9.08
N ALA A 470 -36.88 25.04 8.39
CA ALA A 470 -38.28 25.39 8.69
C ALA A 470 -39.29 24.51 7.92
N ASP A 471 -38.83 23.70 6.97
CA ASP A 471 -39.69 22.91 6.09
C ASP A 471 -39.97 21.53 6.70
N HIS A 472 -41.19 21.05 6.48
CA HIS A 472 -41.63 19.73 6.91
C HIS A 472 -42.14 18.93 5.72
N TYR A 473 -41.58 17.73 5.54
CA TYR A 473 -41.92 16.82 4.46
C TYR A 473 -42.68 15.63 5.04
N GLU A 474 -43.93 15.47 4.66
CA GLU A 474 -44.73 14.33 5.08
C GLU A 474 -44.50 13.15 4.14
N LEU A 475 -44.08 12.02 4.70
CA LEU A 475 -43.61 10.85 3.96
C LEU A 475 -44.34 9.59 4.39
N ASP A 476 -44.64 8.74 3.43
CA ASP A 476 -45.23 7.42 3.67
C ASP A 476 -44.13 6.35 3.74
N VAL A 477 -43.01 6.56 3.02
CA VAL A 477 -41.84 5.68 2.99
C VAL A 477 -40.56 6.50 3.16
N LEU A 478 -39.65 6.06 4.03
CA LEU A 478 -38.34 6.68 4.27
C LEU A 478 -37.21 5.67 4.05
N ILE A 479 -36.35 5.95 3.08
CA ILE A 479 -35.28 5.05 2.63
C ILE A 479 -33.92 5.63 3.02
N PHE A 480 -33.11 4.83 3.72
CA PHE A 480 -31.75 5.22 4.11
C PHE A 480 -30.73 4.70 3.10
N ALA A 481 -30.16 5.61 2.31
CA ALA A 481 -28.98 5.39 1.47
C ALA A 481 -27.74 6.03 2.10
N THR A 482 -27.61 5.87 3.42
CA THR A 482 -26.63 6.54 4.29
C THR A 482 -25.30 5.79 4.40
N GLY A 483 -25.18 4.67 3.68
CA GLY A 483 -23.94 3.91 3.54
C GLY A 483 -23.60 3.11 4.80
N PHE A 484 -22.31 2.95 5.05
CA PHE A 484 -21.81 2.01 6.04
C PHE A 484 -20.82 2.66 7.00
N ARG A 485 -20.48 1.94 8.09
CA ARG A 485 -19.37 2.29 8.97
C ARG A 485 -18.08 2.46 8.15
N PRO A 486 -17.20 3.44 8.47
CA PRO A 486 -15.93 3.61 7.76
C PRO A 486 -15.07 2.33 7.74
N PRO A 487 -14.42 2.02 6.61
CA PRO A 487 -13.68 0.77 6.44
C PRO A 487 -12.35 0.71 7.19
N THR A 488 -11.78 1.86 7.56
CA THR A 488 -10.49 1.97 8.26
C THR A 488 -10.64 2.03 9.79
N SER A 489 -11.86 2.12 10.30
CA SER A 489 -12.13 2.15 11.74
C SER A 489 -12.02 0.77 12.38
N GLY A 490 -11.52 0.74 13.62
CA GLY A 490 -11.41 -0.46 14.45
C GLY A 490 -10.26 -1.39 14.09
N SER A 491 -10.15 -2.51 14.80
CA SER A 491 -9.26 -3.63 14.47
C SER A 491 -9.90 -4.55 13.40
N PRO A 492 -9.15 -5.51 12.81
CA PRO A 492 -9.76 -6.57 11.99
C PRO A 492 -10.82 -7.39 12.76
N ALA A 493 -10.65 -7.59 14.06
CA ALA A 493 -11.61 -8.28 14.93
C ALA A 493 -12.92 -7.47 15.04
N GLU A 494 -12.83 -6.18 15.38
CA GLU A 494 -13.98 -5.28 15.43
C GLU A 494 -14.66 -5.12 14.05
N ARG A 495 -13.87 -5.10 12.97
CA ARG A 495 -14.40 -5.07 11.60
C ARG A 495 -15.10 -6.36 11.21
N SER A 496 -14.74 -7.49 11.76
CA SER A 496 -15.45 -8.76 11.54
C SER A 496 -16.56 -9.04 12.56
N ARG A 497 -16.72 -8.21 13.62
CA ARG A 497 -17.62 -8.44 14.77
C ARG A 497 -17.29 -9.74 15.51
N ILE A 498 -16.01 -10.08 15.56
CA ILE A 498 -15.50 -11.28 16.23
C ILE A 498 -14.59 -10.80 17.36
N LYS A 499 -14.70 -11.41 18.54
CA LYS A 499 -13.67 -11.26 19.57
C LYS A 499 -12.52 -12.21 19.28
N VAL A 500 -11.32 -11.67 19.08
CA VAL A 500 -10.14 -12.45 18.65
C VAL A 500 -9.07 -12.38 19.73
N TYR A 501 -8.76 -13.53 20.30
CA TYR A 501 -7.74 -13.68 21.34
C TYR A 501 -6.60 -14.56 20.85
N GLY A 502 -5.41 -13.96 20.76
CA GLY A 502 -4.18 -14.62 20.33
C GLY A 502 -3.46 -15.34 21.47
N ARG A 503 -2.13 -15.43 21.35
CA ARG A 503 -1.24 -16.00 22.37
C ARG A 503 -1.45 -15.34 23.73
N ASP A 504 -1.38 -16.14 24.78
CA ASP A 504 -1.50 -15.71 26.18
C ASP A 504 -2.78 -14.90 26.45
N GLY A 505 -3.84 -15.14 25.68
CA GLY A 505 -5.13 -14.45 25.81
C GLY A 505 -5.15 -13.02 25.29
N ARG A 506 -4.13 -12.59 24.53
CA ARG A 506 -4.02 -11.22 24.02
C ARG A 506 -5.19 -10.83 23.12
N ASP A 507 -5.89 -9.73 23.45
CA ASP A 507 -6.97 -9.18 22.63
C ASP A 507 -6.41 -8.39 21.42
N MET A 508 -6.97 -8.65 20.23
CA MET A 508 -6.63 -7.92 19.01
C MET A 508 -7.07 -6.45 19.07
N ASP A 509 -8.21 -6.16 19.68
CA ASP A 509 -8.72 -4.78 19.81
C ASP A 509 -7.74 -3.93 20.64
N ASP A 510 -7.23 -4.48 21.76
CA ASP A 510 -6.25 -3.82 22.62
C ASP A 510 -4.92 -3.57 21.89
N LYS A 511 -4.44 -4.55 21.09
CA LYS A 511 -3.23 -4.37 20.28
C LYS A 511 -3.42 -3.23 19.27
N TRP A 512 -4.55 -3.18 18.57
CA TRP A 512 -4.83 -2.11 17.61
C TRP A 512 -4.99 -0.75 18.27
N ALA A 513 -5.55 -0.71 19.48
CA ALA A 513 -5.67 0.49 20.28
C ALA A 513 -4.29 1.07 20.66
N ALA A 514 -3.24 0.26 20.79
CA ALA A 514 -1.87 0.75 20.98
C ALA A 514 -1.26 1.36 19.70
N GLY A 515 -1.58 0.80 18.55
CA GLY A 515 -1.17 1.30 17.23
C GLY A 515 -1.19 0.18 16.20
N VAL A 516 -1.52 0.52 14.95
CA VAL A 516 -1.54 -0.48 13.88
C VAL A 516 -0.13 -0.99 13.62
N SER A 517 0.00 -2.31 13.60
CA SER A 517 1.20 -3.02 13.18
C SER A 517 0.77 -4.32 12.53
N THR A 518 1.26 -4.58 11.33
CA THR A 518 0.99 -5.79 10.56
C THR A 518 2.20 -6.14 9.70
N LEU A 519 2.22 -7.35 9.16
CA LEU A 519 3.06 -7.71 8.02
C LEU A 519 2.19 -7.80 6.77
N HIS A 520 2.52 -7.00 5.76
CA HIS A 520 1.83 -6.91 4.46
C HIS A 520 0.34 -6.53 4.52
N GLY A 521 -0.13 -5.95 5.63
CA GLY A 521 -1.55 -5.70 5.85
C GLY A 521 -2.38 -6.96 6.09
N MET A 522 -1.74 -8.10 6.35
CA MET A 522 -2.39 -9.43 6.39
C MET A 522 -2.24 -10.22 7.68
N LEU A 523 -1.10 -10.06 8.35
CA LEU A 523 -0.70 -10.83 9.53
C LEU A 523 -0.33 -9.87 10.66
N SER A 524 -0.47 -10.30 11.92
CA SER A 524 -0.05 -9.50 13.06
C SER A 524 0.53 -10.40 14.16
N ARG A 525 1.62 -9.95 14.79
CA ARG A 525 2.30 -10.74 15.84
C ARG A 525 1.38 -10.95 17.04
N GLY A 526 1.44 -12.11 17.66
CA GLY A 526 0.57 -12.56 18.74
C GLY A 526 -0.68 -13.28 18.24
N PHE A 527 -0.96 -13.27 16.93
CA PHE A 527 -2.12 -13.90 16.30
C PHE A 527 -1.65 -14.91 15.24
N PRO A 528 -0.98 -16.01 15.63
CA PRO A 528 -0.45 -16.99 14.70
C PRO A 528 -1.54 -17.56 13.78
N ASN A 529 -1.21 -17.80 12.51
CA ASN A 529 -2.11 -18.38 11.51
C ASN A 529 -3.44 -17.62 11.28
N PHE A 530 -3.59 -16.41 11.80
CA PHE A 530 -4.78 -15.58 11.63
C PHE A 530 -4.52 -14.49 10.58
N PHE A 531 -5.26 -14.57 9.48
CA PHE A 531 -5.13 -13.67 8.35
C PHE A 531 -6.36 -12.77 8.19
N PHE A 532 -6.14 -11.55 7.71
CA PHE A 532 -7.19 -10.58 7.42
C PHE A 532 -6.77 -9.66 6.25
N PRO A 533 -7.66 -9.21 5.36
CA PRO A 533 -7.29 -8.36 4.25
C PRO A 533 -7.44 -6.87 4.59
N GLY A 534 -6.36 -6.22 5.04
CA GLY A 534 -6.28 -4.76 5.25
C GLY A 534 -7.50 -4.12 5.94
N PRO A 535 -7.94 -2.90 5.55
CA PRO A 535 -7.32 -2.02 4.57
C PRO A 535 -6.02 -1.37 5.06
N ASN A 536 -5.75 -1.34 6.37
CA ASN A 536 -4.53 -0.73 6.91
C ASN A 536 -3.27 -1.43 6.37
N GLN A 537 -2.22 -0.63 6.09
CA GLN A 537 -0.90 -1.11 5.66
C GLN A 537 -0.92 -1.95 4.36
N MET A 538 -1.92 -1.73 3.51
CA MET A 538 -2.14 -2.47 2.26
C MET A 538 -2.35 -1.51 1.08
N GLY A 539 -1.94 -1.91 -0.13
CA GLY A 539 -2.19 -1.14 -1.36
C GLY A 539 -3.67 -1.07 -1.68
N ALA A 540 -4.17 0.11 -2.02
CA ALA A 540 -5.57 0.33 -2.37
C ALA A 540 -5.79 0.33 -3.89
N ALA A 541 -6.98 -0.09 -4.33
CA ALA A 541 -7.41 0.00 -5.72
C ALA A 541 -8.93 0.24 -5.75
N PRO A 542 -9.47 0.98 -6.74
CA PRO A 542 -10.91 1.14 -6.87
C PRO A 542 -11.62 -0.17 -7.19
N ASN A 543 -10.91 -1.09 -7.86
CA ASN A 543 -11.33 -2.47 -8.08
C ASN A 543 -11.00 -3.34 -6.87
N GLY A 544 -11.99 -3.55 -6.00
CA GLY A 544 -11.83 -4.33 -4.79
C GLY A 544 -11.61 -5.83 -5.03
N THR A 545 -12.12 -6.42 -6.12
CA THR A 545 -11.95 -7.86 -6.40
C THR A 545 -10.54 -8.16 -6.87
N TYR A 546 -9.94 -7.31 -7.72
CA TYR A 546 -8.51 -7.38 -8.05
C TYR A 546 -7.63 -7.38 -6.79
N GLN A 547 -7.91 -6.46 -5.86
CA GLN A 547 -7.17 -6.38 -4.60
C GLN A 547 -7.31 -7.68 -3.78
N ARG A 548 -8.53 -8.25 -3.69
CA ARG A 548 -8.76 -9.52 -2.96
C ARG A 548 -8.11 -10.71 -3.65
N ASP A 549 -8.03 -10.72 -4.96
CA ASP A 549 -7.38 -11.79 -5.72
C ASP A 549 -5.86 -11.80 -5.45
N ARG A 550 -5.19 -10.64 -5.57
CA ARG A 550 -3.76 -10.50 -5.22
C ARG A 550 -3.45 -10.91 -3.77
N ILE A 551 -4.35 -10.61 -2.84
CA ILE A 551 -4.22 -11.05 -1.43
C ILE A 551 -4.45 -12.55 -1.30
N GLY A 552 -5.38 -13.12 -2.08
CA GLY A 552 -5.67 -14.55 -2.08
C GLY A 552 -4.51 -15.37 -2.62
N GLU A 553 -3.86 -14.91 -3.68
CA GLU A 553 -2.62 -15.48 -4.19
C GLU A 553 -1.52 -15.46 -3.12
N HIS A 554 -1.32 -14.32 -2.43
CA HIS A 554 -0.32 -14.21 -1.36
C HIS A 554 -0.65 -15.10 -0.15
N PHE A 555 -1.92 -15.16 0.24
CA PHE A 555 -2.39 -16.04 1.30
C PHE A 555 -2.12 -17.51 0.97
N ALA A 556 -2.50 -17.95 -0.23
CA ALA A 556 -2.26 -19.31 -0.70
C ALA A 556 -0.75 -19.61 -0.79
N TYR A 557 0.04 -18.66 -1.29
CA TYR A 557 1.49 -18.75 -1.33
C TYR A 557 2.08 -18.95 0.08
N ILE A 558 1.68 -18.15 1.07
CA ILE A 558 2.25 -18.23 2.43
C ILE A 558 2.01 -19.61 3.03
N ILE A 559 0.79 -20.13 2.88
CA ILE A 559 0.40 -21.44 3.41
C ILE A 559 1.17 -22.56 2.70
N THR A 560 1.22 -22.55 1.36
CA THR A 560 1.89 -23.62 0.60
C THR A 560 3.40 -23.57 0.74
N ALA A 561 4.00 -22.39 0.82
CA ALA A 561 5.44 -22.23 1.09
C ALA A 561 5.81 -22.75 2.49
N ALA A 562 4.96 -22.51 3.49
CA ALA A 562 5.17 -23.04 4.84
C ALA A 562 5.06 -24.58 4.87
N ALA A 563 4.07 -25.17 4.20
CA ALA A 563 3.97 -26.62 4.06
C ALA A 563 5.19 -27.23 3.35
N ALA A 564 5.61 -26.63 2.23
CA ALA A 564 6.78 -27.09 1.49
C ALA A 564 8.05 -27.03 2.35
N ALA A 565 8.26 -25.95 3.10
CA ALA A 565 9.38 -25.81 4.03
C ALA A 565 9.34 -26.86 5.16
N ALA A 566 8.14 -27.22 5.63
CA ALA A 566 7.92 -28.26 6.63
C ALA A 566 7.90 -29.69 6.05
N LYS A 567 8.06 -29.85 4.73
CA LYS A 567 7.93 -31.14 4.01
C LYS A 567 6.60 -31.84 4.27
N GLN A 568 5.53 -31.07 4.40
CA GLN A 568 4.17 -31.56 4.63
C GLN A 568 3.34 -31.46 3.34
N PRO A 569 2.41 -32.40 3.09
CA PRO A 569 1.51 -32.32 1.96
C PRO A 569 0.51 -31.17 2.14
N CYS A 570 0.07 -30.59 1.01
CA CYS A 570 -0.93 -29.52 1.03
C CYS A 570 -2.26 -30.05 1.56
N GLY A 571 -2.72 -29.56 2.71
CA GLY A 571 -3.93 -30.03 3.40
C GLY A 571 -3.69 -30.47 4.83
N GLU A 572 -2.51 -31.04 5.10
CA GLU A 572 -2.09 -31.59 6.40
C GLU A 572 -1.02 -30.71 7.07
N PHE A 573 -1.43 -29.50 7.43
CA PHE A 573 -0.52 -28.52 7.97
C PHE A 573 -0.37 -28.66 9.48
N ASP A 574 0.87 -28.82 9.93
CA ASP A 574 1.26 -28.73 11.34
C ASP A 574 2.31 -27.62 11.53
N VAL A 575 2.06 -26.47 10.91
CA VAL A 575 2.92 -25.29 10.95
C VAL A 575 2.24 -24.11 11.64
N VAL A 576 3.05 -23.30 12.30
CA VAL A 576 2.64 -22.04 12.91
C VAL A 576 3.38 -20.91 12.22
N ILE A 577 2.62 -20.01 11.61
CA ILE A 577 3.10 -18.86 10.84
C ILE A 577 2.76 -17.61 11.65
N GLU A 578 3.78 -16.83 11.96
CA GLU A 578 3.65 -15.60 12.72
C GLU A 578 4.77 -14.63 12.34
N PRO A 579 4.47 -13.34 12.12
CA PRO A 579 5.51 -12.35 11.85
C PRO A 579 6.37 -12.14 13.10
N THR A 580 7.68 -11.95 12.89
CA THR A 580 8.57 -11.48 13.95
C THR A 580 8.24 -10.02 14.30
N ALA A 581 8.65 -9.57 15.50
CA ALA A 581 8.46 -8.18 15.90
C ALA A 581 9.16 -7.21 14.92
N GLU A 582 10.36 -7.56 14.47
CA GLU A 582 11.13 -6.80 13.48
C GLU A 582 10.39 -6.67 12.14
N SER A 583 9.83 -7.78 11.61
CA SER A 583 9.13 -7.74 10.32
C SER A 583 7.85 -6.91 10.38
N GLU A 584 7.11 -6.98 11.49
CA GLU A 584 5.89 -6.19 11.70
C GLU A 584 6.21 -4.69 11.84
N GLU A 585 7.30 -4.37 12.55
CA GLU A 585 7.74 -3.00 12.77
C GLU A 585 8.32 -2.37 11.50
N ASP A 586 9.16 -3.08 10.75
CA ASP A 586 9.72 -2.63 9.48
C ASP A 586 8.61 -2.32 8.46
N TRP A 587 7.61 -3.20 8.32
CA TRP A 587 6.48 -2.95 7.43
C TRP A 587 5.65 -1.72 7.87
N SER A 588 5.46 -1.56 9.18
CA SER A 588 4.75 -0.41 9.76
C SER A 588 5.51 0.90 9.55
N ALA A 589 6.84 0.88 9.66
CA ALA A 589 7.69 2.04 9.40
C ALA A 589 7.69 2.41 7.90
N GLN A 590 7.77 1.41 7.02
CA GLN A 590 7.70 1.62 5.57
C GLN A 590 6.36 2.25 5.15
N THR A 591 5.24 1.74 5.67
CA THR A 591 3.91 2.32 5.38
C THR A 591 3.78 3.73 5.94
N ALA A 592 4.24 3.98 7.17
CA ALA A 592 4.27 5.31 7.77
C ALA A 592 5.12 6.31 6.98
N SER A 593 6.26 5.88 6.42
CA SER A 593 7.11 6.74 5.57
C SER A 593 6.41 7.26 4.32
N HIS A 594 5.31 6.62 3.92
CA HIS A 594 4.50 7.01 2.77
C HIS A 594 3.22 7.75 3.15
N ALA A 595 2.93 7.94 4.44
CA ALA A 595 1.71 8.57 4.93
C ALA A 595 1.56 10.04 4.48
N ALA A 596 2.67 10.74 4.21
CA ALA A 596 2.64 12.12 3.71
C ALA A 596 1.88 12.28 2.38
N ARG A 597 1.76 11.22 1.58
CA ARG A 597 0.95 11.21 0.33
C ARG A 597 -0.54 11.41 0.62
N LEU A 598 -1.00 10.88 1.75
CA LEU A 598 -2.39 10.98 2.16
C LEU A 598 -2.74 12.38 2.71
N THR A 599 -1.78 13.32 2.77
CA THR A 599 -2.05 14.71 3.16
C THR A 599 -3.07 15.36 2.25
N ALA A 600 -3.13 14.97 0.97
CA ALA A 600 -4.17 15.42 0.03
C ALA A 600 -5.61 15.12 0.52
N MET A 601 -5.78 14.14 1.42
CA MET A 601 -7.09 13.82 2.00
C MET A 601 -7.55 14.82 3.08
N VAL A 602 -6.63 15.62 3.65
CA VAL A 602 -6.97 16.57 4.73
C VAL A 602 -7.89 17.68 4.22
N SER A 603 -7.72 18.12 2.97
CA SER A 603 -8.54 19.15 2.35
C SER A 603 -9.93 18.66 1.90
N CYS A 604 -10.21 17.36 2.02
CA CYS A 604 -11.47 16.79 1.57
C CYS A 604 -12.68 17.22 2.42
N THR A 605 -13.87 17.23 1.80
CA THR A 605 -15.13 17.21 2.55
C THR A 605 -15.19 15.96 3.46
N PRO A 606 -15.81 16.04 4.66
CA PRO A 606 -15.93 14.89 5.55
C PRO A 606 -16.47 13.65 4.85
N ASN A 607 -15.78 12.52 5.02
CA ASN A 607 -16.07 11.27 4.30
C ASN A 607 -15.68 10.03 5.13
N TYR A 608 -15.77 8.84 4.53
CA TYR A 608 -15.49 7.57 5.23
C TYR A 608 -14.00 7.15 5.17
N MET A 609 -13.15 7.85 4.41
CA MET A 609 -11.71 7.59 4.34
C MET A 609 -10.93 8.39 5.38
N ILE A 610 -11.42 9.56 5.75
CA ILE A 610 -10.88 10.42 6.81
C ILE A 610 -12.04 10.93 7.68
N THR A 611 -11.97 10.64 8.97
CA THR A 611 -13.02 11.05 9.91
C THR A 611 -12.89 12.54 10.27
N PRO A 612 -13.96 13.22 10.69
CA PRO A 612 -13.88 14.63 11.11
C PRO A 612 -12.87 14.87 12.25
N GLU A 613 -12.80 13.96 13.22
CA GLU A 613 -11.86 14.00 14.34
C GLU A 613 -10.42 13.93 13.85
N GLU A 614 -10.17 13.15 12.80
CA GLU A 614 -8.86 13.05 12.17
C GLU A 614 -8.49 14.28 11.36
N GLN A 615 -9.46 14.91 10.68
CA GLN A 615 -9.25 16.18 10.00
C GLN A 615 -8.90 17.28 11.02
N GLU A 616 -9.61 17.31 12.14
CA GLU A 616 -9.36 18.24 13.24
C GLU A 616 -7.99 17.98 13.92
N ALA A 617 -7.63 16.72 14.15
CA ALA A 617 -6.32 16.37 14.70
C ALA A 617 -5.16 16.79 13.78
N ALA A 618 -5.33 16.63 12.47
CA ALA A 618 -4.38 17.12 11.48
C ALA A 618 -4.30 18.65 11.46
N ALA A 619 -5.44 19.34 11.50
CA ALA A 619 -5.49 20.81 11.56
C ALA A 619 -4.84 21.38 12.82
N LYS A 620 -4.98 20.70 13.96
CA LYS A 620 -4.40 21.12 15.26
C LYS A 620 -2.94 20.70 15.46
N GLY A 621 -2.30 20.04 14.48
CA GLY A 621 -0.86 19.71 14.53
C GLY A 621 -0.44 18.78 15.68
N ARG A 622 -1.34 17.94 16.20
CA ARG A 622 -1.04 17.03 17.34
C ARG A 622 -0.13 15.88 16.90
N ARG A 623 1.19 16.03 17.12
CA ARG A 623 2.26 15.15 16.61
C ARG A 623 2.11 13.67 16.97
N GLU A 624 1.83 13.33 18.23
CA GLU A 624 1.71 11.92 18.67
C GLU A 624 0.53 11.19 18.00
N GLY A 625 -0.62 11.86 17.89
CA GLY A 625 -1.80 11.30 17.22
C GLY A 625 -1.57 11.06 15.73
N LEU A 626 -0.81 11.94 15.07
CA LEU A 626 -0.46 11.81 13.65
C LEU A 626 0.54 10.69 13.39
N ALA A 627 1.54 10.50 14.25
CA ALA A 627 2.52 9.41 14.13
C ALA A 627 1.84 8.04 14.27
N LYS A 628 1.00 7.85 15.30
CA LYS A 628 0.22 6.62 15.50
C LYS A 628 -0.69 6.33 14.31
N LYS A 629 -1.28 7.37 13.72
CA LYS A 629 -2.14 7.23 12.53
C LYS A 629 -1.36 6.92 11.25
N ALA A 630 -0.18 7.53 11.08
CA ALA A 630 0.68 7.26 9.92
C ALA A 630 1.03 5.78 9.80
N ARG A 631 1.22 5.08 10.93
CA ARG A 631 1.41 3.62 10.97
C ARG A 631 0.23 2.84 10.41
N GLY A 632 -1.00 3.36 10.53
CA GLY A 632 -2.21 2.73 10.00
C GLY A 632 -2.51 3.08 8.54
N ALA A 633 -1.66 3.87 7.87
CA ALA A 633 -1.86 4.35 6.52
C ALA A 633 -1.95 3.21 5.49
N LEU A 634 -2.56 3.52 4.36
CA LEU A 634 -2.50 2.66 3.16
C LEU A 634 -1.07 2.63 2.60
N TRP A 635 -0.77 1.63 1.78
CA TRP A 635 0.49 1.62 1.03
C TRP A 635 0.49 2.72 -0.05
N GLY A 636 1.39 3.68 0.08
CA GLY A 636 1.35 4.91 -0.73
C GLY A 636 2.00 4.85 -2.12
N ARG A 637 2.55 3.72 -2.57
CA ARG A 637 3.21 3.61 -3.89
C ARG A 637 2.33 3.01 -5.01
N GLY A 638 1.02 2.91 -4.81
CA GLY A 638 0.11 2.30 -5.80
C GLY A 638 -0.06 0.79 -5.60
N SER A 639 -1.16 0.24 -6.12
CA SER A 639 -1.50 -1.20 -6.00
C SER A 639 -0.49 -2.10 -6.71
N SER A 640 -0.01 -1.70 -7.89
CA SER A 640 0.98 -2.44 -8.70
C SER A 640 2.32 -2.59 -7.99
N SER A 641 2.77 -1.60 -7.20
CA SER A 641 3.99 -1.74 -6.40
C SER A 641 3.78 -2.56 -5.13
N SER A 642 2.60 -2.48 -4.52
CA SER A 642 2.25 -3.26 -3.32
C SER A 642 2.19 -4.75 -3.60
N SER A 643 1.62 -5.16 -4.76
CA SER A 643 1.51 -6.57 -5.15
C SER A 643 2.77 -7.09 -5.85
N ARG A 644 3.46 -6.25 -6.63
CA ARG A 644 4.55 -6.70 -7.52
C ARG A 644 5.97 -6.34 -7.07
N SER A 645 6.19 -5.38 -6.16
CA SER A 645 7.49 -4.69 -6.10
C SER A 645 8.41 -4.89 -4.88
N ARG A 646 8.10 -5.71 -3.86
CA ARG A 646 9.11 -5.99 -2.80
C ARG A 646 9.21 -7.44 -2.33
N LEU A 647 8.15 -8.24 -2.44
CA LEU A 647 8.10 -9.56 -1.81
C LEU A 647 8.64 -10.72 -2.64
N GLU A 648 8.72 -10.56 -3.97
CA GLU A 648 9.02 -11.70 -4.85
C GLU A 648 10.44 -11.70 -5.44
N ASN A 649 11.07 -10.55 -5.71
CA ASN A 649 12.06 -10.58 -6.80
C ASN A 649 13.55 -10.72 -6.46
N LEU A 650 14.07 -10.30 -5.30
CA LEU A 650 15.52 -10.40 -5.08
C LEU A 650 15.91 -11.52 -4.13
N VAL A 651 15.45 -11.48 -2.88
CA VAL A 651 15.88 -12.44 -1.85
C VAL A 651 15.26 -13.81 -2.08
N ARG A 652 14.01 -13.89 -2.56
CA ARG A 652 13.35 -15.17 -2.91
C ARG A 652 13.92 -15.79 -4.16
N VAL A 653 14.12 -15.03 -5.24
CA VAL A 653 14.82 -15.52 -6.44
C VAL A 653 16.21 -16.01 -6.07
N PHE A 654 16.95 -15.27 -5.24
CA PHE A 654 18.26 -15.74 -4.77
C PHE A 654 18.19 -17.02 -3.96
N ARG A 655 17.29 -17.11 -2.98
CA ARG A 655 17.19 -18.25 -2.07
C ARG A 655 16.63 -19.48 -2.79
N PHE A 656 15.72 -19.28 -3.76
CA PHE A 656 15.21 -20.30 -4.66
C PHE A 656 16.30 -20.77 -5.64
N CYS A 657 16.98 -19.88 -6.36
CA CYS A 657 18.02 -20.28 -7.30
C CYS A 657 19.24 -20.91 -6.61
N MET A 658 19.71 -20.36 -5.48
CA MET A 658 20.82 -20.94 -4.72
C MET A 658 20.42 -22.25 -4.02
N GLY A 659 19.17 -22.37 -3.57
CA GLY A 659 18.70 -23.53 -2.79
C GLY A 659 18.14 -24.68 -3.63
N ALA A 660 17.56 -24.41 -4.80
CA ALA A 660 16.84 -25.40 -5.61
C ALA A 660 17.63 -25.95 -6.79
N THR A 661 18.49 -25.14 -7.43
CA THR A 661 19.17 -25.59 -8.66
C THR A 661 20.64 -25.92 -8.43
N ASN A 662 21.32 -25.30 -7.46
CA ASN A 662 22.79 -25.39 -7.31
C ASN A 662 23.52 -25.12 -8.64
N GLU A 663 22.89 -24.44 -9.60
CA GLU A 663 23.40 -24.14 -10.94
C GLU A 663 23.63 -22.63 -11.09
N PRO A 664 24.52 -22.18 -11.99
CA PRO A 664 24.66 -20.77 -12.35
C PRO A 664 23.32 -20.15 -12.79
N PHE A 665 23.02 -18.95 -12.29
CA PHE A 665 21.83 -18.21 -12.70
C PHE A 665 22.12 -16.73 -12.93
N GLN A 666 21.26 -16.08 -13.71
CA GLN A 666 21.43 -14.69 -14.11
C GLN A 666 20.35 -13.82 -13.50
N VAL A 667 20.73 -12.69 -12.90
CA VAL A 667 19.81 -11.70 -12.31
C VAL A 667 20.08 -10.34 -12.95
N ILE A 668 19.02 -9.67 -13.36
CA ILE A 668 19.11 -8.27 -13.80
C ILE A 668 19.11 -7.41 -12.54
N THR A 669 20.23 -6.77 -12.20
CA THR A 669 20.33 -5.83 -11.08
C THR A 669 20.16 -4.39 -11.56
N GLU A 670 20.06 -3.44 -10.61
CA GLU A 670 19.98 -2.00 -10.89
C GLU A 670 21.20 -1.46 -11.66
N THR A 671 22.34 -2.15 -11.61
CA THR A 671 23.58 -1.71 -12.26
C THR A 671 23.92 -2.50 -13.52
N ALA A 672 23.65 -3.80 -13.52
CA ALA A 672 23.94 -4.67 -14.66
C ALA A 672 23.24 -6.02 -14.51
N THR A 673 23.19 -6.77 -15.61
CA THR A 673 22.92 -8.20 -15.50
C THR A 673 24.11 -8.90 -14.85
N LYS A 674 23.88 -9.53 -13.69
CA LYS A 674 24.86 -10.27 -12.91
C LYS A 674 24.63 -11.77 -13.07
N ILE A 675 25.72 -12.52 -13.16
CA ILE A 675 25.67 -13.99 -13.09
C ILE A 675 26.09 -14.37 -11.69
N PHE A 676 25.27 -15.16 -11.01
CA PHE A 676 25.54 -15.72 -9.71
C PHE A 676 25.98 -17.17 -9.89
N LEU A 677 27.16 -17.46 -9.34
CA LEU A 677 27.75 -18.79 -9.36
C LEU A 677 27.58 -19.44 -7.99
N PRO A 678 27.10 -20.70 -7.93
CA PRO A 678 27.10 -21.49 -6.72
C PRO A 678 28.52 -21.62 -6.12
N PRO A 679 28.65 -21.78 -4.78
CA PRO A 679 29.96 -21.82 -4.11
C PRO A 679 30.90 -22.92 -4.62
N ARG A 680 30.38 -23.99 -5.23
CA ARG A 680 31.18 -25.08 -5.83
C ARG A 680 32.13 -24.60 -6.93
N TYR A 681 31.77 -23.52 -7.63
CA TYR A 681 32.61 -22.92 -8.68
C TYR A 681 33.70 -22.01 -8.11
N ALA A 682 33.74 -21.76 -6.79
CA ALA A 682 34.66 -20.81 -6.19
C ALA A 682 36.14 -21.17 -6.42
N GLU A 683 36.51 -22.46 -6.33
CA GLU A 683 37.88 -22.91 -6.60
C GLU A 683 38.22 -22.85 -8.10
N GLU A 684 37.26 -23.10 -8.99
CA GLU A 684 37.46 -23.05 -10.45
C GLU A 684 37.67 -21.62 -10.95
N ILE A 685 36.96 -20.63 -10.38
CA ILE A 685 37.01 -19.23 -10.84
C ILE A 685 38.14 -18.42 -10.21
N LYS A 686 38.70 -18.89 -9.09
CA LYS A 686 39.70 -18.14 -8.29
C LYS A 686 40.95 -17.78 -9.08
N ASP A 687 41.33 -18.61 -10.04
CA ASP A 687 42.55 -18.45 -10.85
C ASP A 687 42.28 -17.98 -12.30
N VAL A 688 41.03 -17.69 -12.64
CA VAL A 688 40.65 -17.19 -13.98
C VAL A 688 41.00 -15.71 -14.09
N LYS A 689 42.08 -15.42 -14.82
CA LYS A 689 42.64 -14.05 -14.97
C LYS A 689 41.67 -13.08 -15.65
N GLU A 690 40.73 -13.60 -16.44
CA GLU A 690 39.69 -12.85 -17.13
C GLU A 690 38.59 -12.35 -16.17
N LEU A 691 38.43 -12.98 -14.99
CA LEU A 691 37.46 -12.60 -13.97
C LEU A 691 38.08 -11.64 -12.96
N SER A 692 38.37 -10.42 -13.42
CA SER A 692 38.90 -9.35 -12.57
C SER A 692 37.78 -8.51 -11.97
N PHE A 693 37.64 -8.51 -10.64
CA PHE A 693 36.74 -7.61 -9.90
C PHE A 693 36.98 -6.14 -10.30
N THR A 694 38.24 -5.76 -10.43
CA THR A 694 38.67 -4.41 -10.78
C THR A 694 38.21 -4.00 -12.18
N GLN A 695 38.34 -4.90 -13.17
CA GLN A 695 37.85 -4.63 -14.54
C GLN A 695 36.31 -4.62 -14.61
N ALA A 696 35.64 -5.47 -13.83
CA ALA A 696 34.18 -5.46 -13.71
C ALA A 696 33.68 -4.13 -13.12
N LEU A 697 34.32 -3.64 -12.06
CA LEU A 697 34.02 -2.35 -11.44
C LEU A 697 34.25 -1.19 -12.42
N ALA A 698 35.34 -1.19 -13.18
CA ALA A 698 35.63 -0.19 -14.20
C ALA A 698 34.55 -0.13 -15.28
N LYS A 699 34.05 -1.29 -15.70
CA LYS A 699 32.98 -1.41 -16.70
C LYS A 699 31.65 -0.91 -16.15
N GLU A 700 31.31 -1.27 -14.92
CA GLU A 700 30.04 -0.90 -14.28
C GLU A 700 29.94 0.57 -13.94
N LEU A 701 31.06 1.16 -13.49
CA LEU A 701 31.15 2.57 -13.13
C LEU A 701 31.73 3.43 -14.26
N PHE A 702 31.64 2.97 -15.51
CA PHE A 702 31.93 3.80 -16.70
C PHE A 702 33.31 4.45 -16.72
N ALA A 703 34.36 3.76 -16.26
CA ALA A 703 35.74 4.26 -16.21
C ALA A 703 36.23 4.91 -17.53
N GLY A 704 35.76 4.41 -18.68
CA GLY A 704 36.09 4.96 -20.01
C GLY A 704 35.37 6.25 -20.42
N TYR A 705 34.61 6.89 -19.53
CA TYR A 705 33.80 8.08 -19.81
C TYR A 705 34.33 9.30 -19.07
N SER A 706 34.11 10.49 -19.62
CA SER A 706 34.65 11.71 -19.01
C SER A 706 33.90 12.07 -17.72
N GLY A 707 34.66 12.36 -16.67
CA GLY A 707 34.19 12.53 -15.28
C GLY A 707 34.40 11.28 -14.40
N PHE A 708 34.73 10.13 -15.01
CA PHE A 708 34.97 8.86 -14.32
C PHE A 708 36.47 8.49 -14.27
N GLU A 709 37.37 9.44 -14.56
CA GLU A 709 38.83 9.24 -14.55
C GLU A 709 39.36 8.71 -13.20
N PRO A 710 38.86 9.14 -12.03
CA PRO A 710 39.25 8.54 -10.74
C PRO A 710 38.99 7.04 -10.63
N ILE A 711 37.91 6.53 -11.25
CA ILE A 711 37.61 5.10 -11.27
C ILE A 711 38.55 4.36 -12.23
N ALA A 712 38.81 4.97 -13.39
CA ALA A 712 39.77 4.43 -14.34
C ALA A 712 41.19 4.35 -13.72
N ALA A 713 41.58 5.37 -12.95
CA ALA A 713 42.87 5.41 -12.28
C ALA A 713 43.05 4.25 -11.29
N ILE A 714 42.05 3.97 -10.45
CA ILE A 714 42.12 2.86 -9.50
C ILE A 714 41.97 1.49 -10.17
N ALA A 715 41.38 1.43 -11.37
CA ALA A 715 41.10 0.17 -12.04
C ALA A 715 42.18 -0.30 -13.02
N ASP A 716 42.91 0.64 -13.65
CA ASP A 716 43.79 0.32 -14.76
C ASP A 716 45.18 -0.20 -14.33
N ASP A 717 45.59 -0.01 -13.07
CA ASP A 717 46.81 -0.63 -12.55
C ASP A 717 46.64 -1.05 -11.08
N ALA A 718 46.31 -2.32 -10.88
CA ALA A 718 46.15 -2.93 -9.57
C ALA A 718 47.44 -2.88 -8.72
N ASN A 719 48.63 -2.79 -9.34
CA ASN A 719 49.89 -2.80 -8.61
C ASN A 719 50.20 -1.46 -7.93
N ILE A 720 49.81 -0.33 -8.51
CA ILE A 720 50.02 1.00 -7.88
C ILE A 720 49.17 1.13 -6.63
N ILE A 721 47.88 0.84 -6.73
CA ILE A 721 46.97 0.90 -5.57
C ILE A 721 47.33 -0.17 -4.54
N GLN A 722 47.66 -1.40 -4.95
CA GLN A 722 48.12 -2.42 -3.98
C GLN A 722 49.40 -1.99 -3.28
N THR A 723 50.39 -1.45 -3.99
CA THR A 723 51.66 -0.99 -3.39
C THR A 723 51.39 0.16 -2.42
N VAL A 724 50.68 1.20 -2.84
CA VAL A 724 50.44 2.38 -2.02
C VAL A 724 49.51 2.07 -0.85
N ALA A 725 48.41 1.33 -1.06
CA ALA A 725 47.45 1.02 0.00
C ALA A 725 47.95 -0.07 0.97
N ARG A 726 48.50 -1.18 0.46
CA ARG A 726 48.88 -2.34 1.28
C ARG A 726 50.24 -2.16 1.95
N LEU A 727 51.23 -1.59 1.26
CA LEU A 727 52.60 -1.50 1.79
C LEU A 727 52.86 -0.19 2.53
N ASN A 728 52.29 0.93 2.08
CA ASN A 728 52.63 2.25 2.62
C ASN A 728 51.54 2.81 3.56
N ILE A 729 50.27 2.83 3.14
CA ILE A 729 49.18 3.35 4.00
C ILE A 729 49.00 2.47 5.23
N THR A 730 48.94 1.14 5.04
CA THR A 730 48.64 0.21 6.14
C THR A 730 49.71 0.23 7.24
N THR A 731 50.98 0.38 6.87
CA THR A 731 52.11 0.43 7.80
C THR A 731 52.22 1.77 8.53
N SER A 732 51.76 2.86 7.91
CA SER A 732 51.79 4.22 8.47
C SER A 732 50.48 4.66 9.15
N LEU A 733 49.46 3.81 9.23
CA LEU A 733 48.19 4.16 9.90
C LEU A 733 48.39 4.58 11.36
N SER A 734 49.26 3.89 12.11
CA SER A 734 49.48 4.19 13.54
C SER A 734 50.13 5.56 13.80
N THR A 735 50.83 6.15 12.83
CA THR A 735 51.48 7.47 12.97
C THR A 735 50.58 8.63 12.49
N HIS A 736 49.50 8.32 11.75
CA HIS A 736 48.52 9.31 11.28
C HIS A 736 47.25 9.38 12.15
N ILE A 737 47.08 8.42 13.07
CA ILE A 737 45.94 8.30 13.99
C ILE A 737 46.22 9.07 15.33
N ILE A 738 45.76 10.34 15.37
CA ILE A 738 45.06 11.06 16.50
C ILE A 738 45.93 11.76 17.61
N PRO A 739 45.58 12.97 18.18
CA PRO A 739 44.44 13.33 19.09
C PRO A 739 43.73 14.69 18.82
N PRO A 740 42.78 15.14 19.64
CA PRO A 740 41.42 14.63 19.90
C PRO A 740 40.39 15.75 19.57
N SER A 741 39.81 15.80 18.36
CA SER A 741 38.92 16.93 18.02
C SER A 741 37.96 16.76 16.81
N PRO A 742 37.49 15.58 16.36
CA PRO A 742 36.42 15.58 15.35
C PRO A 742 35.12 16.20 15.90
N TYR A 743 34.88 16.08 17.21
CA TYR A 743 33.65 16.55 17.87
C TYR A 743 33.56 18.08 17.99
N SER A 744 34.64 18.79 18.36
CA SER A 744 34.55 20.23 18.71
C SER A 744 34.17 21.15 17.55
N ARG A 745 34.30 20.72 16.28
CA ARG A 745 33.97 21.57 15.11
C ARG A 745 32.63 21.27 14.47
N TYR A 746 31.98 20.15 14.79
CA TYR A 746 30.54 20.04 14.51
C TYR A 746 29.74 20.91 15.51
N ASP A 747 30.34 21.15 16.68
CA ASP A 747 29.81 21.94 17.79
C ASP A 747 29.87 23.47 17.57
N ASN A 748 30.68 24.00 16.64
CA ASN A 748 30.84 25.46 16.52
C ASN A 748 29.62 26.22 15.94
N ASN A 749 28.55 25.54 15.54
CA ASN A 749 27.26 26.19 15.26
C ASN A 749 26.20 25.92 16.35
N ASN A 750 26.45 25.04 17.33
CA ASN A 750 25.44 24.58 18.30
C ASN A 750 25.92 24.43 19.75
N SER A 751 27.17 24.79 20.08
CA SER A 751 27.77 24.66 21.42
C SER A 751 27.11 25.51 22.52
N ALA A 752 26.01 26.21 22.21
CA ALA A 752 25.25 27.03 23.14
C ALA A 752 24.11 26.28 23.87
N GLN A 753 23.81 25.01 23.56
CA GLN A 753 22.72 24.27 24.24
C GLN A 753 23.15 22.85 24.63
N LYS A 754 23.83 22.71 25.78
CA LYS A 754 24.21 21.40 26.33
C LYS A 754 23.06 20.65 27.02
N ASP A 755 21.88 21.25 27.16
CA ASP A 755 20.74 20.70 27.91
C ASP A 755 19.53 20.29 27.03
N HIS A 756 19.68 20.21 25.70
CA HIS A 756 18.61 19.79 24.79
C HIS A 756 19.05 18.69 23.82
N TRP A 757 18.18 17.71 23.57
CA TRP A 757 18.37 16.70 22.55
C TRP A 757 18.43 17.34 21.16
N GLN A 758 19.41 16.94 20.34
CA GLN A 758 19.57 17.40 18.97
C GLN A 758 19.33 16.26 17.98
N GLU A 759 18.44 16.49 17.02
CA GLU A 759 18.22 15.59 15.88
C GLU A 759 19.38 15.71 14.88
N ILE A 760 19.99 14.58 14.50
CA ILE A 760 21.11 14.54 13.55
C ILE A 760 20.79 13.53 12.44
N PRO A 761 20.88 13.92 11.15
CA PRO A 761 20.77 12.98 10.04
C PRO A 761 21.99 12.03 10.02
N VAL A 762 21.84 10.82 10.57
CA VAL A 762 22.93 9.85 10.81
C VAL A 762 23.80 9.64 9.57
N LYS A 763 23.20 9.39 8.40
CA LYS A 763 23.95 9.14 7.15
C LYS A 763 24.77 10.35 6.68
N SER A 764 24.28 11.57 6.90
CA SER A 764 25.03 12.79 6.55
C SER A 764 26.20 13.02 7.49
N PHE A 765 25.97 12.74 8.78
CA PHE A 765 26.96 12.80 9.83
C PHE A 765 28.10 11.78 9.60
N THR A 766 27.77 10.50 9.44
CA THR A 766 28.75 9.43 9.18
C THR A 766 29.54 9.67 7.90
N ARG A 767 28.90 10.18 6.84
CA ARG A 767 29.59 10.55 5.59
C ARG A 767 30.62 11.66 5.79
N THR A 768 30.25 12.69 6.53
CA THR A 768 31.17 13.81 6.82
C THR A 768 32.33 13.35 7.69
N LEU A 769 32.05 12.48 8.67
CA LEU A 769 33.07 11.86 9.51
C LEU A 769 34.03 11.00 8.67
N ALA A 770 33.51 10.10 7.84
CA ALA A 770 34.29 9.26 6.94
C ALA A 770 35.15 10.09 5.97
N ALA A 771 34.60 11.16 5.39
CA ALA A 771 35.34 12.06 4.50
C ALA A 771 36.51 12.76 5.21
N ARG A 772 36.30 13.26 6.43
CA ARG A 772 37.36 13.94 7.21
C ARG A 772 38.47 12.97 7.63
N LEU A 773 38.10 11.79 8.11
CA LEU A 773 39.06 10.76 8.51
C LEU A 773 39.88 10.28 7.30
N SER A 774 39.20 9.99 6.18
CA SER A 774 39.85 9.59 4.92
C SER A 774 40.78 10.69 4.40
N ALA A 775 40.34 11.95 4.40
CA ALA A 775 41.16 13.07 3.95
C ALA A 775 42.43 13.24 4.80
N ARG A 776 42.37 13.02 6.11
CA ARG A 776 43.56 13.09 6.95
C ARG A 776 44.59 12.02 6.59
N VAL A 777 44.14 10.81 6.28
CA VAL A 777 45.02 9.71 5.86
C VAL A 777 45.58 9.96 4.47
N PHE A 778 44.75 10.36 3.51
CA PHE A 778 45.14 10.39 2.11
C PHE A 778 45.80 11.69 1.64
N VAL A 779 45.37 12.84 2.16
CA VAL A 779 45.86 14.16 1.73
C VAL A 779 46.47 14.98 2.87
N GLY A 780 46.49 14.44 4.09
CA GLY A 780 47.19 14.99 5.24
C GLY A 780 46.42 16.07 6.02
N PRO A 781 47.04 16.63 7.09
CA PRO A 781 46.39 17.55 8.02
C PRO A 781 45.91 18.88 7.44
N SER A 782 46.55 19.38 6.38
CA SER A 782 46.22 20.67 5.77
C SER A 782 44.88 20.65 5.04
N LEU A 783 44.54 19.54 4.39
CA LEU A 783 43.31 19.39 3.60
C LEU A 783 42.20 18.61 4.33
N CYS A 784 42.49 17.96 5.46
CA CYS A 784 41.47 17.17 6.17
C CYS A 784 40.31 17.98 6.74
N SER A 785 40.48 19.30 6.88
CA SER A 785 39.45 20.26 7.30
C SER A 785 39.11 21.28 6.21
N ASP A 786 39.70 21.17 5.01
CA ASP A 786 39.45 22.11 3.93
C ASP A 786 38.05 21.87 3.35
N LYS A 787 37.22 22.92 3.35
CA LYS A 787 35.82 22.81 2.94
C LYS A 787 35.69 22.45 1.45
N ALA A 788 36.59 22.93 0.61
CA ALA A 788 36.55 22.66 -0.82
C ALA A 788 36.91 21.20 -1.13
N TRP A 789 37.96 20.67 -0.51
CA TRP A 789 38.35 19.27 -0.65
C TRP A 789 37.28 18.31 -0.10
N LEU A 790 36.73 18.58 1.08
CA LEU A 790 35.68 17.74 1.66
C LEU A 790 34.40 17.74 0.81
N ALA A 791 33.99 18.90 0.29
CA ALA A 791 32.84 19.00 -0.61
C ALA A 791 33.06 18.21 -1.90
N VAL A 792 34.26 18.27 -2.48
CA VAL A 792 34.59 17.57 -3.73
C VAL A 792 34.74 16.07 -3.50
N SER A 793 35.48 15.63 -2.49
CA SER A 793 35.72 14.19 -2.22
C SER A 793 34.44 13.46 -1.77
N ALA A 794 33.67 14.02 -0.83
CA ALA A 794 32.40 13.44 -0.41
C ALA A 794 31.32 13.58 -1.49
N GLY A 795 31.30 14.71 -2.19
CA GLY A 795 30.39 14.95 -3.31
C GLY A 795 30.61 13.98 -4.46
N TYR A 796 31.87 13.75 -4.84
CA TYR A 796 32.24 12.78 -5.88
C TYR A 796 31.84 11.36 -5.46
N ALA A 797 32.14 10.96 -4.22
CA ALA A 797 31.78 9.64 -3.70
C ALA A 797 30.26 9.35 -3.78
N ALA A 798 29.43 10.37 -3.56
CA ALA A 798 27.98 10.26 -3.65
C ALA A 798 27.46 10.35 -5.11
N GLN A 799 27.92 11.34 -5.88
CA GLN A 799 27.40 11.63 -7.22
C GLN A 799 27.84 10.61 -8.27
N CYS A 800 28.96 9.93 -8.05
CA CYS A 800 29.49 8.94 -8.99
C CYS A 800 28.47 7.83 -9.29
N HIS A 801 27.89 7.24 -8.23
CA HIS A 801 26.89 6.18 -8.35
C HIS A 801 25.61 6.66 -9.05
N VAL A 802 25.14 7.87 -8.74
CA VAL A 802 23.94 8.47 -9.37
C VAL A 802 24.17 8.69 -10.87
N ALA A 803 25.34 9.19 -11.25
CA ALA A 803 25.69 9.40 -12.65
C ALA A 803 25.79 8.07 -13.43
N SER A 804 26.39 7.04 -12.81
CA SER A 804 26.45 5.69 -13.41
C SER A 804 25.05 5.12 -13.64
N PHE A 805 24.18 5.19 -12.63
CA PHE A 805 22.79 4.72 -12.74
C PHE A 805 22.03 5.42 -13.87
N LYS A 806 22.09 6.75 -13.94
CA LYS A 806 21.40 7.52 -15.00
C LYS A 806 21.96 7.28 -16.39
N LEU A 807 23.27 7.02 -16.53
CA LEU A 807 23.87 6.66 -17.81
C LEU A 807 23.46 5.27 -18.31
N GLN A 808 23.18 4.32 -17.41
CA GLN A 808 22.76 2.97 -17.78
C GLN A 808 21.39 2.94 -18.47
N ALA A 809 20.50 3.87 -18.09
CA ALA A 809 19.18 4.03 -18.69
C ALA A 809 19.21 4.33 -20.20
N TRP A 810 20.36 4.74 -20.76
CA TRP A 810 20.52 5.03 -22.18
C TRP A 810 21.13 3.84 -22.95
N PRO A 811 20.73 3.60 -24.21
CA PRO A 811 21.34 2.58 -25.07
C PRO A 811 22.86 2.78 -25.25
N ARG A 812 23.64 1.69 -25.28
CA ARG A 812 25.11 1.71 -25.36
C ARG A 812 25.69 2.71 -26.40
N PRO A 813 25.18 2.81 -27.65
CA PRO A 813 25.71 3.76 -28.63
C PRO A 813 25.55 5.23 -28.23
N LEU A 814 24.50 5.57 -27.48
CA LEU A 814 24.16 6.94 -27.11
C LEU A 814 24.88 7.41 -25.85
N ARG A 815 25.38 6.50 -25.00
CA ARG A 815 25.95 6.84 -23.68
C ARG A 815 27.11 7.83 -23.77
N ARG A 816 27.97 7.72 -24.79
CA ARG A 816 29.10 8.65 -24.97
C ARG A 816 28.64 10.06 -25.27
N LEU A 817 27.58 10.21 -26.07
CA LEU A 817 26.97 11.51 -26.33
C LEU A 817 26.28 12.04 -25.07
N VAL A 818 25.43 11.22 -24.44
CA VAL A 818 24.64 11.59 -23.26
C VAL A 818 25.53 11.99 -22.08
N ASN A 819 26.67 11.34 -21.87
CA ASN A 819 27.64 11.69 -20.83
C ASN A 819 28.07 13.17 -20.89
N TRP A 820 28.08 13.80 -22.06
CA TRP A 820 28.39 15.23 -22.18
C TRP A 820 27.25 16.16 -21.73
N PHE A 821 26.00 15.71 -21.84
CA PHE A 821 24.81 16.53 -21.57
C PHE A 821 24.16 16.26 -20.22
N LEU A 822 24.33 15.06 -19.68
CA LEU A 822 23.72 14.65 -18.41
C LEU A 822 24.25 15.53 -17.25
N PRO A 823 23.36 16.18 -16.46
CA PRO A 823 23.75 17.09 -15.38
C PRO A 823 24.72 16.47 -14.36
N GLU A 824 24.49 15.21 -13.99
CA GLU A 824 25.30 14.49 -13.01
C GLU A 824 26.71 14.20 -13.56
N CYS A 825 26.82 13.85 -14.85
CA CYS A 825 28.13 13.67 -15.49
C CYS A 825 28.89 15.00 -15.63
N ARG A 826 28.19 16.11 -15.87
CA ARG A 826 28.78 17.46 -15.86
C ARG A 826 29.29 17.83 -14.47
N ALA A 827 28.54 17.49 -13.42
CA ALA A 827 28.95 17.69 -12.03
C ALA A 827 30.22 16.88 -11.71
N LEU A 828 30.29 15.61 -12.11
CA LEU A 828 31.51 14.79 -11.93
C LEU A 828 32.73 15.41 -12.61
N ARG A 829 32.62 15.83 -13.88
CA ARG A 829 33.72 16.52 -14.58
C ARG A 829 34.13 17.82 -13.88
N SER A 830 33.18 18.54 -13.28
CA SER A 830 33.49 19.73 -12.49
C SER A 830 34.27 19.36 -11.22
N MET A 831 33.85 18.33 -10.51
CA MET A 831 34.50 17.84 -9.29
C MET A 831 35.92 17.32 -9.56
N VAL A 832 36.14 16.57 -10.65
CA VAL A 832 37.49 16.11 -11.06
C VAL A 832 38.41 17.28 -11.38
N ARG A 833 37.92 18.29 -12.12
CA ARG A 833 38.70 19.51 -12.40
C ARG A 833 39.06 20.26 -11.12
N GLU A 834 38.11 20.36 -10.19
CA GLU A 834 38.32 21.06 -8.92
C GLU A 834 39.30 20.32 -8.00
N ALA A 835 39.22 19.00 -7.90
CA ALA A 835 40.20 18.19 -7.16
C ALA A 835 41.62 18.38 -7.71
N ARG A 836 41.78 18.38 -9.05
CA ARG A 836 43.06 18.65 -9.71
C ARG A 836 43.57 20.06 -9.39
N ARG A 837 42.68 21.06 -9.31
CA ARG A 837 43.04 22.44 -8.93
C ARG A 837 43.52 22.52 -7.49
N ILE A 838 42.81 21.89 -6.56
CA ILE A 838 43.13 21.87 -5.12
C ILE A 838 44.47 21.18 -4.85
N LEU A 839 44.72 20.02 -5.48
CA LEU A 839 45.92 19.23 -5.21
C LEU A 839 47.17 19.71 -5.97
N ARG A 840 47.04 20.43 -7.08
CA ARG A 840 48.17 20.92 -7.88
C ARG A 840 49.27 21.63 -7.06
N PRO A 841 48.99 22.64 -6.21
CA PRO A 841 50.03 23.31 -5.43
C PRO A 841 50.74 22.37 -4.43
N ILE A 842 50.00 21.43 -3.84
CA ILE A 842 50.55 20.47 -2.86
C ILE A 842 51.43 19.45 -3.55
N VAL A 843 50.99 18.94 -4.72
CA VAL A 843 51.78 18.04 -5.56
C VAL A 843 53.08 18.73 -5.97
N ALA A 844 53.05 20.01 -6.37
CA ALA A 844 54.25 20.78 -6.72
C ALA A 844 55.20 20.99 -5.51
N GLU A 845 54.66 21.32 -4.34
CA GLU A 845 55.44 21.41 -3.09
C GLU A 845 56.17 20.09 -2.79
N ARG A 846 55.46 18.96 -2.92
CA ARG A 846 55.99 17.61 -2.63
C ARG A 846 57.00 17.12 -3.67
N GLN A 847 56.99 17.65 -4.90
CA GLN A 847 58.05 17.37 -5.88
C GLN A 847 59.39 17.98 -5.46
N GLY A 848 59.38 19.15 -4.83
CA GLY A 848 60.60 19.81 -4.33
C GLY A 848 61.04 19.32 -2.95
N LYS A 849 60.09 18.87 -2.10
CA LYS A 849 60.36 18.33 -0.75
C LYS A 849 59.50 17.08 -0.49
N PRO A 850 59.99 15.88 -0.85
CA PRO A 850 59.28 14.63 -0.60
C PRO A 850 58.99 14.43 0.89
N ARG A 851 57.80 13.89 1.21
CA ARG A 851 57.43 13.48 2.58
C ARG A 851 56.99 12.02 2.57
N GLU A 852 56.95 11.39 3.73
CA GLU A 852 56.28 10.09 3.88
C GLU A 852 54.76 10.30 3.97
N ASP A 853 54.13 10.58 2.83
CA ASP A 853 52.68 10.70 2.69
C ASP A 853 52.16 10.08 1.39
N THR A 854 50.85 9.87 1.31
CA THR A 854 50.21 9.21 0.16
C THR A 854 50.41 9.97 -1.15
N ILE A 855 50.60 11.29 -1.10
CA ILE A 855 50.85 12.11 -2.29
C ILE A 855 52.23 11.80 -2.86
N SER A 856 53.28 11.79 -2.02
CA SER A 856 54.64 11.43 -2.44
C SER A 856 54.75 9.96 -2.87
N TRP A 857 54.06 9.03 -2.21
CA TRP A 857 54.03 7.63 -2.64
C TRP A 857 53.38 7.45 -4.02
N LEU A 858 52.25 8.12 -4.27
CA LEU A 858 51.60 8.09 -5.58
C LEU A 858 52.46 8.74 -6.67
N GLN A 859 53.19 9.82 -6.37
CA GLN A 859 54.12 10.43 -7.31
C GLN A 859 55.26 9.48 -7.71
N THR A 860 55.84 8.78 -6.73
CA THR A 860 56.91 7.81 -6.98
C THR A 860 56.37 6.63 -7.80
N ALA A 861 55.22 6.09 -7.43
CA ALA A 861 54.59 4.98 -8.17
C ALA A 861 54.25 5.38 -9.61
N LEU A 862 53.65 6.56 -9.81
CA LEU A 862 53.33 7.10 -11.15
C LEU A 862 54.56 7.38 -12.01
N ARG A 863 55.73 7.65 -11.42
CA ARG A 863 56.99 7.79 -12.17
C ARG A 863 57.57 6.44 -12.57
N ALA A 864 57.35 5.41 -11.74
CA ALA A 864 57.83 4.05 -12.00
C ALA A 864 57.00 3.32 -13.07
N THR A 865 55.71 3.67 -13.20
CA THR A 865 54.81 3.14 -14.23
C THR A 865 54.62 4.18 -15.33
N SER A 866 54.85 3.86 -16.61
CA SER A 866 54.72 4.81 -17.75
C SER A 866 53.29 5.33 -18.03
N LEU A 867 52.41 5.38 -17.03
CA LEU A 867 51.01 5.80 -17.07
C LEU A 867 50.90 7.33 -16.97
N THR A 868 51.05 8.02 -18.11
CA THR A 868 50.98 9.50 -18.18
C THR A 868 49.56 10.08 -18.23
N ARG A 869 48.53 9.23 -18.39
CA ARG A 869 47.13 9.65 -18.57
C ARG A 869 46.38 10.02 -17.29
N TYR A 870 46.91 9.68 -16.12
CA TYR A 870 46.29 9.94 -14.82
C TYR A 870 47.16 10.85 -13.96
N THR A 871 46.51 11.62 -13.10
CA THR A 871 47.18 12.52 -12.14
C THR A 871 47.06 11.98 -10.72
N VAL A 872 47.91 12.45 -9.82
CA VAL A 872 47.81 12.15 -8.37
C VAL A 872 46.40 12.47 -7.83
N ALA A 873 45.76 13.51 -8.36
CA ALA A 873 44.39 13.88 -7.95
C ALA A 873 43.34 12.84 -8.35
N ASP A 874 43.51 12.16 -9.48
CA ASP A 874 42.58 11.11 -9.92
C ASP A 874 42.67 9.89 -8.99
N PHE A 875 43.88 9.48 -8.62
CA PHE A 875 44.11 8.42 -7.64
C PHE A 875 43.59 8.79 -6.25
N GLN A 876 43.79 10.03 -5.81
CA GLN A 876 43.32 10.53 -4.51
C GLN A 876 41.79 10.58 -4.43
N LEU A 877 41.12 11.01 -5.49
CA LEU A 877 39.65 10.94 -5.59
C LEU A 877 39.15 9.49 -5.63
N GLY A 878 39.84 8.59 -6.34
CA GLY A 878 39.49 7.18 -6.40
C GLY A 878 39.61 6.48 -5.04
N LEU A 879 40.70 6.73 -4.31
CA LEU A 879 40.87 6.26 -2.93
C LEU A 879 39.78 6.82 -1.99
N SER A 880 39.45 8.10 -2.15
CA SER A 880 38.38 8.75 -1.38
C SER A 880 37.01 8.15 -1.68
N LEU A 881 36.68 7.86 -2.94
CA LEU A 881 35.46 7.17 -3.34
C LEU A 881 35.33 5.81 -2.62
N ALA A 882 36.40 4.99 -2.70
CA ALA A 882 36.41 3.65 -2.11
C ALA A 882 36.25 3.68 -0.59
N ALA A 883 36.95 4.59 0.09
CA ALA A 883 36.93 4.69 1.55
C ALA A 883 35.65 5.32 2.09
N ILE A 884 35.20 6.44 1.51
CA ILE A 884 34.07 7.21 2.05
C ILE A 884 32.78 6.41 1.92
N HIS A 885 32.50 5.83 0.74
CA HIS A 885 31.21 5.18 0.51
C HIS A 885 31.02 3.95 1.42
N THR A 886 31.98 3.02 1.41
CA THR A 886 31.91 1.78 2.19
C THR A 886 31.90 2.03 3.70
N THR A 887 32.75 2.95 4.18
CA THR A 887 32.80 3.30 5.61
C THR A 887 31.54 4.03 6.07
N THR A 888 30.96 4.89 5.23
CA THR A 888 29.70 5.58 5.54
C THR A 888 28.57 4.58 5.75
N GLU A 889 28.41 3.62 4.82
CA GLU A 889 27.37 2.60 4.93
C GLU A 889 27.60 1.74 6.19
N LEU A 890 28.81 1.21 6.37
CA LEU A 890 29.15 0.40 7.54
C LEU A 890 28.87 1.11 8.86
N LEU A 891 29.35 2.34 9.03
CA LEU A 891 29.15 3.10 10.27
C LEU A 891 27.67 3.42 10.50
N THR A 892 26.91 3.70 9.43
CA THR A 892 25.48 3.99 9.55
C THR A 892 24.73 2.75 10.03
N HIS A 893 24.98 1.59 9.43
CA HIS A 893 24.32 0.33 9.84
C HIS A 893 24.74 -0.10 11.23
N ALA A 894 26.04 -0.09 11.55
CA ALA A 894 26.52 -0.46 12.88
C ALA A 894 25.93 0.43 13.98
N LEU A 895 25.81 1.75 13.73
CA LEU A 895 25.15 2.65 14.69
C LEU A 895 23.67 2.33 14.86
N LEU A 896 22.94 2.05 13.77
CA LEU A 896 21.53 1.70 13.83
C LEU A 896 21.30 0.37 14.54
N ASP A 897 22.15 -0.64 14.27
CA ASP A 897 22.06 -1.96 14.91
C ASP A 897 22.39 -1.88 16.41
N ILE A 898 23.41 -1.11 16.79
CA ILE A 898 23.76 -0.86 18.20
C ILE A 898 22.60 -0.16 18.92
N VAL A 899 21.94 0.82 18.28
CA VAL A 899 20.76 1.49 18.85
C VAL A 899 19.57 0.53 18.96
N ALA A 900 19.34 -0.30 17.94
CA ALA A 900 18.24 -1.26 17.91
C ALA A 900 18.40 -2.39 18.94
N ALA A 901 19.64 -2.79 19.26
CA ALA A 901 19.94 -3.80 20.27
C ALA A 901 19.57 -3.36 21.70
N GLY A 902 19.35 -2.06 21.93
CA GLY A 902 18.88 -1.52 23.19
C GLY A 902 19.99 -0.99 24.11
N PRO A 903 19.60 -0.41 25.27
CA PRO A 903 20.50 0.34 26.15
C PRO A 903 21.60 -0.52 26.79
N GLU A 904 21.36 -1.81 27.03
CA GLU A 904 22.33 -2.71 27.65
C GLU A 904 23.62 -2.81 26.83
N LEU A 905 23.51 -3.04 25.51
CA LEU A 905 24.68 -3.09 24.62
C LEU A 905 25.37 -1.73 24.54
N ILE A 906 24.61 -0.63 24.53
CA ILE A 906 25.17 0.73 24.50
C ILE A 906 25.99 1.00 25.77
N ASP A 907 25.49 0.60 26.93
CA ASP A 907 26.16 0.81 28.21
C ASP A 907 27.41 -0.07 28.34
N ASP A 908 27.36 -1.32 27.89
CA ASP A 908 28.53 -2.21 27.84
C ASP A 908 29.61 -1.71 26.87
N LEU A 909 29.21 -1.24 25.68
CA LEU A 909 30.12 -0.62 24.72
C LEU A 909 30.73 0.67 25.27
N ARG A 910 29.92 1.51 25.92
CA ARG A 910 30.41 2.75 26.56
C ARG A 910 31.40 2.42 27.68
N LYS A 911 31.11 1.41 28.49
CA LYS A 911 32.00 0.92 29.54
C LYS A 911 33.33 0.43 28.94
N GLU A 912 33.30 -0.39 27.89
CA GLU A 912 34.52 -0.82 27.21
C GLU A 912 35.33 0.39 26.67
N VAL A 913 34.66 1.36 26.03
CA VAL A 913 35.33 2.58 25.55
C VAL A 913 36.00 3.31 26.71
N VAL A 914 35.32 3.49 27.85
CA VAL A 914 35.87 4.17 29.03
C VAL A 914 37.02 3.37 29.65
N ASP A 915 36.88 2.05 29.78
CA ASP A 915 37.90 1.18 30.38
C ASP A 915 39.18 1.12 29.51
N VAL A 916 39.03 1.13 28.18
CA VAL A 916 40.17 1.09 27.24
C VAL A 916 40.82 2.46 27.05
N PHE A 917 40.03 3.54 27.07
CA PHE A 917 40.49 4.90 26.76
C PHE A 917 40.53 5.88 27.95
N GLY A 918 40.32 5.43 29.19
CA GLY A 918 40.29 6.23 30.43
C GLY A 918 41.50 7.14 30.70
N GLU A 919 41.59 7.72 31.91
CA GLU A 919 42.45 8.88 32.22
C GLU A 919 43.86 8.83 31.60
N SER A 920 44.17 9.91 30.89
CA SER A 920 45.26 10.16 29.93
C SER A 920 46.55 9.34 30.11
N SER A 921 47.04 8.75 29.00
CA SER A 921 48.43 8.28 28.91
C SER A 921 49.41 9.46 29.06
N PRO A 922 50.60 9.28 29.67
CA PRO A 922 51.62 10.33 29.82
C PRO A 922 52.00 11.04 28.50
N ASP A 923 51.80 10.37 27.37
CA ASP A 923 52.19 10.85 26.03
C ASP A 923 51.05 11.56 25.26
N GLY A 924 49.86 11.73 25.86
CA GLY A 924 48.70 12.39 25.22
C GLY A 924 48.08 11.64 24.02
N ALA A 925 48.65 10.51 23.60
CA ALA A 925 48.14 9.67 22.51
C ALA A 925 47.04 8.72 23.00
N VAL A 926 45.78 9.13 22.89
CA VAL A 926 44.61 8.33 23.32
C VAL A 926 44.40 7.08 22.45
N PHE A 927 44.74 7.13 21.15
CA PHE A 927 44.45 6.05 20.19
C PHE A 927 45.71 5.34 19.72
N THR A 928 46.20 4.39 20.53
CA THR A 928 47.31 3.50 20.14
C THR A 928 46.80 2.20 19.52
N LYS A 929 47.63 1.53 18.70
CA LYS A 929 47.30 0.22 18.12
C LYS A 929 46.90 -0.81 19.19
N THR A 930 47.60 -0.81 20.32
CA THR A 930 47.34 -1.70 21.46
C THR A 930 45.97 -1.41 22.10
N ARG A 931 45.61 -0.14 22.28
CA ARG A 931 44.29 0.23 22.84
C ARG A 931 43.15 -0.10 21.88
N LEU A 932 43.30 0.19 20.59
CA LEU A 932 42.32 -0.19 19.57
C LEU A 932 42.11 -1.71 19.49
N TYR A 933 43.17 -2.51 19.67
CA TYR A 933 43.06 -3.97 19.73
C TYR A 933 42.28 -4.48 20.96
N ASN A 934 42.22 -3.69 22.03
CA ASN A 934 41.50 -4.05 23.26
C ASN A 934 40.00 -3.70 23.21
N MET A 935 39.52 -3.02 22.15
CA MET A 935 38.09 -2.75 21.90
C MET A 935 37.37 -3.99 21.34
N ARG A 936 37.38 -5.09 22.09
CA ARG A 936 36.92 -6.41 21.61
C ARG A 936 35.41 -6.48 21.42
N LEU A 937 34.63 -5.90 22.33
CA LEU A 937 33.18 -5.87 22.28
C LEU A 937 32.71 -4.96 21.14
N LEU A 938 33.29 -3.76 20.98
CA LEU A 938 32.98 -2.87 19.87
C LEU A 938 33.36 -3.50 18.52
N ASP A 939 34.52 -4.12 18.41
CA ASP A 939 34.93 -4.85 17.21
C ASP A 939 33.97 -6.02 16.91
N SER A 940 33.54 -6.77 17.93
CA SER A 940 32.56 -7.85 17.78
C SER A 940 31.19 -7.33 17.36
N ALA A 941 30.72 -6.21 17.91
CA ALA A 941 29.45 -5.59 17.54
C ALA A 941 29.46 -5.11 16.08
N ILE A 942 30.55 -4.48 15.64
CA ILE A 942 30.72 -4.07 14.24
C ILE A 942 30.76 -5.28 13.30
N LYS A 943 31.48 -6.34 13.67
CA LYS A 943 31.55 -7.59 12.88
C LYS A 943 30.21 -8.30 12.81
N GLU A 944 29.45 -8.31 13.90
CA GLU A 944 28.12 -8.93 13.92
C GLU A 944 27.13 -8.13 13.07
N SER A 945 27.16 -6.80 13.15
CA SER A 945 26.42 -5.93 12.22
C SER A 945 26.76 -6.25 10.76
N GLN A 946 28.06 -6.41 10.43
CA GLN A 946 28.49 -6.83 9.07
C GLN A 946 28.01 -8.23 8.68
N ARG A 947 27.94 -9.18 9.63
CA ARG A 947 27.50 -10.56 9.39
C ARG A 947 26.00 -10.64 9.12
N VAL A 948 25.21 -9.87 9.87
CA VAL A 948 23.75 -9.78 9.73
C VAL A 948 23.37 -8.89 8.55
N HIS A 949 24.29 -8.07 8.05
CA HIS A 949 24.14 -7.32 6.82
C HIS A 949 24.03 -8.28 5.61
N THR A 950 22.81 -8.75 5.34
CA THR A 950 22.46 -9.23 4.00
C THR A 950 22.67 -8.05 3.08
N ALA A 951 23.63 -8.15 2.15
CA ALA A 951 23.91 -7.12 1.18
C ALA A 951 22.60 -6.66 0.55
N ARG A 952 22.06 -5.52 1.01
CA ARG A 952 21.02 -4.76 0.30
C ARG A 952 21.74 -4.14 -0.89
N LEU A 953 22.13 -5.00 -1.84
CA LEU A 953 22.74 -4.63 -3.11
C LEU A 953 21.69 -3.82 -3.87
N GLY A 954 21.79 -2.50 -3.81
CA GLY A 954 21.15 -1.62 -4.77
C GLY A 954 20.54 -0.33 -4.24
N THR A 955 20.03 -0.24 -3.01
CA THR A 955 19.20 0.92 -2.66
C THR A 955 20.01 2.20 -2.42
N SER A 956 20.36 2.90 -3.50
CA SER A 956 20.83 4.29 -3.51
C SER A 956 19.66 5.26 -3.38
N ASP A 957 18.76 5.03 -2.41
CA ASP A 957 17.73 6.00 -2.04
C ASP A 957 18.18 6.79 -0.81
N PRO A 958 18.78 7.99 -0.99
CA PRO A 958 19.23 8.83 0.12
C PRO A 958 18.07 9.44 0.94
N SER A 959 16.80 9.19 0.60
CA SER A 959 15.64 9.81 1.28
C SER A 959 15.01 8.97 2.41
N SER A 960 15.48 7.74 2.65
CA SER A 960 14.83 6.78 3.56
C SER A 960 15.40 6.71 4.99
N LEU A 961 16.27 7.64 5.39
CA LEU A 961 16.86 7.65 6.74
C LEU A 961 16.52 8.94 7.47
N VAL A 962 15.28 9.00 7.98
CA VAL A 962 14.91 9.82 9.14
C VAL A 962 14.32 8.85 10.17
N TRP A 963 15.10 8.54 11.21
CA TRP A 963 14.58 7.95 12.44
C TRP A 963 14.65 9.06 13.50
N ASN A 964 13.55 9.24 14.23
CA ASN A 964 13.41 10.17 15.36
C ASN A 964 14.37 9.82 16.50
#